data_AF-A0A1L8G518-F1
#
_entry.id   AF-A0A1L8G518-F1
#
_cell.length_a   1.000
_cell.length_b   1.000
_cell.length_c   1.000
_cell.angle_alpha   90.00
_cell.angle_beta   90.00
_cell.angle_gamma   90.00
#
_symmetry.space_group_name_H-M   'P 1'
#
loop_
_entity.id
_entity.type
_entity.pdbx_description
1 polymer ?
#
loop_
_entity_poly.entity_id
_entity_poly.type
_entity_poly.pdbx_seq_one_letter_code
_entity_poly.pdbx_strand_id
1 'polypeptide(L)'
;MALHQQLSLWQKILLGILCFPLLPIYFCVSYLCLKRKKKNELEENNVDIGHVESGHFIRKTTEEDGTFCADGKNEEKCHTAFKYPWDKKNLKSLQVDLVALAKLDAYATKVNGHRTLELLVKDLLCDASTDLEKTRAIWIWICQHIENDAAETKNKGLVPPDPEATFQSKKTFCTGYSSLFQRMCSLADIRCNTVCGYRKGQTFSEGPNHAWNTVYLENSWHLLDCTMGAGYVDDSMNKFTFQYNEFYFLTHPALFIEDHFPERTHYQLLELPLFQNQFEGNVHRRSHFYTLGLGSSHPHTSSIETVRGKACVTIERSQQIQFIFSLNETEQPGLIRLTKHGTIFDVYPLKTGQHLLQIFAKRPDVDKAYRLVLDHVIDCKAVDNSVKIPTILSNPVGPSWISEKAGLIQPSHVDPIINTEDGRCTVGFVLERTIKLTSNLKSDEVKNMPNHVIQWRQKRKVEFQVHLPQPGTYVLQIFGGSSGYICNYLITCSNPSVKWKPFPAVLHNPVGPNPDTEKIGIHPSSHPEPVINTEDGCCNISFALNKVLHISSCLKYEDVKPLRNHIIQKSQKNNVTFNVRLPQAGSYVLQIFGGSTGYICNYLLICTNPNVKWPPFPAALHNPVGPNPETEKVGLCRPSHSEPIINTEDGSCIISFALDTVLKLTSSLISHDGQNILNHVLQKSQKDRIEFNICLPHSGSYVFQIFEDTIGYICNYLLTCTNYNFKWPPFPSALHNPVGPTPETETIGLLRPSHPNPIIESENGCCTINFELERDLCVFPTLHSEKPPITPGTEHRYTFQMHKQNTIEIMVRLPCAGTYVLRVNIMPNNSTEYTSQCNYLINSTNTSVKWPVFPLAYESWAKNFELVEPLDGVLPEKSPVYFKLRVPGVESVLVKAKNDFPLSLSETGYWEGTCNTNDCKYIYVIVCHKAQPHSRDYILQYQVDNRQ
;
A
#
# COMPACT_ATOMS: atom_id res chain seq x y z
N MET A 1 -38.09 -27.08 2.02
CA MET A 1 -37.46 -26.72 0.73
C MET A 1 -38.44 -26.62 -0.43
N ALA A 2 -39.32 -27.60 -0.66
CA ALA A 2 -40.33 -27.54 -1.72
C ALA A 2 -41.25 -26.29 -1.65
N LEU A 3 -41.64 -25.87 -0.44
CA LEU A 3 -42.43 -24.65 -0.21
C LEU A 3 -41.66 -23.37 -0.55
N HIS A 4 -40.33 -23.33 -0.36
CA HIS A 4 -39.51 -22.13 -0.60
C HIS A 4 -39.40 -21.81 -2.09
N GLN A 5 -39.43 -22.82 -2.96
CA GLN A 5 -39.33 -22.63 -4.41
C GLN A 5 -40.59 -21.99 -5.01
N GLN A 6 -41.74 -22.10 -4.35
CA GLN A 6 -43.02 -21.54 -4.81
C GLN A 6 -43.34 -20.13 -4.28
N LEU A 7 -42.49 -19.56 -3.41
CA LEU A 7 -42.72 -18.24 -2.82
C LEU A 7 -42.17 -17.10 -3.70
N SER A 8 -42.92 -16.00 -3.75
CA SER A 8 -42.46 -14.75 -4.37
C SER A 8 -41.31 -14.13 -3.58
N LEU A 9 -40.53 -13.24 -4.21
CA LEU A 9 -39.37 -12.61 -3.57
C LEU A 9 -39.75 -11.88 -2.27
N TRP A 10 -40.90 -11.20 -2.27
CA TRP A 10 -41.42 -10.51 -1.09
C TRP A 10 -41.84 -11.47 0.03
N GLN A 11 -42.42 -12.63 -0.31
CA GLN A 11 -42.74 -13.65 0.68
C GLN A 11 -41.50 -14.33 1.27
N LYS A 12 -40.43 -14.50 0.47
CA LYS A 12 -39.14 -15.00 0.96
C LYS A 12 -38.48 -14.01 1.93
N ILE A 13 -38.56 -12.72 1.64
CA ILE A 13 -38.05 -11.66 2.53
C ILE A 13 -38.86 -11.64 3.83
N LEU A 14 -40.19 -11.72 3.76
CA LEU A 14 -41.06 -11.76 4.95
C LEU A 14 -40.81 -13.02 5.80
N LEU A 15 -40.61 -14.18 5.17
CA LEU A 15 -40.25 -15.43 5.83
C LEU A 15 -38.85 -15.35 6.48
N GLY A 16 -37.91 -14.67 5.83
CA GLY A 16 -36.57 -14.40 6.39
C GLY A 16 -36.61 -13.51 7.63
N ILE A 17 -37.48 -12.50 7.63
CA ILE A 17 -37.68 -11.58 8.77
C ILE A 17 -38.40 -12.30 9.93
N LEU A 18 -39.44 -13.10 9.64
CA LEU A 18 -40.20 -13.85 10.66
C LEU A 18 -39.40 -15.00 11.29
N CYS A 19 -38.46 -15.60 10.55
CA CYS A 19 -37.63 -16.72 11.04
C CYS A 19 -36.32 -16.29 11.70
N PHE A 20 -35.94 -15.01 11.60
CA PHE A 20 -34.71 -14.47 12.19
C PHE A 20 -34.59 -14.69 13.72
N PRO A 21 -35.68 -14.61 14.53
CA PRO A 21 -35.61 -14.89 15.97
C PRO A 21 -35.43 -16.37 16.32
N LEU A 22 -35.67 -17.29 15.37
CA LEU A 22 -35.64 -18.74 15.59
C LEU A 22 -34.31 -19.39 15.18
N LEU A 23 -33.41 -18.66 14.52
CA LEU A 23 -32.07 -19.13 14.14
C LEU A 23 -31.25 -19.70 15.32
N PRO A 24 -31.24 -19.08 16.53
CA PRO A 24 -30.50 -19.62 17.67
C PRO A 24 -31.02 -20.99 18.13
N ILE A 25 -32.33 -21.21 18.01
CA ILE A 25 -32.99 -22.48 18.38
C ILE A 25 -32.71 -23.54 17.31
N TYR A 26 -32.70 -23.17 16.03
CA TYR A 26 -32.36 -24.08 14.93
C TYR A 26 -30.92 -24.58 15.04
N PHE A 27 -29.95 -23.73 15.39
CA PHE A 27 -28.57 -24.15 15.62
C PHE A 27 -28.43 -25.05 16.88
N CYS A 28 -29.17 -24.76 17.96
CA CYS A 28 -29.18 -25.62 19.15
C CYS A 28 -29.81 -27.00 18.89
N VAL A 29 -30.94 -27.05 18.17
CA VAL A 29 -31.64 -28.31 17.84
C VAL A 29 -30.84 -29.11 16.81
N SER A 30 -30.21 -28.46 15.84
CA SER A 30 -29.31 -29.12 14.87
C SER A 30 -28.08 -29.73 15.56
N TYR A 31 -27.49 -29.01 16.51
CA TYR A 31 -26.35 -29.48 17.29
C TYR A 31 -26.73 -30.67 18.21
N LEU A 32 -27.91 -30.63 18.84
CA LEU A 32 -28.42 -31.72 19.68
C LEU A 32 -28.84 -32.96 18.86
N CYS A 33 -29.42 -32.77 17.67
CA CYS A 33 -29.77 -33.87 16.76
C CYS A 33 -28.52 -34.53 16.15
N LEU A 34 -27.47 -33.77 15.81
CA LEU A 34 -26.18 -34.32 15.37
C LEU A 34 -25.48 -35.13 16.47
N LYS A 35 -25.61 -34.71 17.73
CA LYS A 35 -25.08 -35.47 18.89
C LYS A 35 -25.86 -36.76 19.16
N ARG A 36 -27.17 -36.80 18.85
CA ARG A 36 -28.02 -38.00 19.01
C ARG A 36 -27.86 -38.99 17.86
N LYS A 37 -27.66 -38.53 16.61
CA LYS A 37 -27.47 -39.41 15.44
C LYS A 37 -26.14 -40.18 15.49
N LYS A 38 -25.08 -39.57 16.04
CA LYS A 38 -23.77 -40.21 16.22
C LYS A 38 -23.73 -41.28 17.33
N LYS A 39 -24.79 -41.40 18.15
CA LYS A 39 -24.90 -42.40 19.23
C LYS A 39 -25.77 -43.60 18.87
N ASN A 40 -26.63 -43.49 17.85
CA ASN A 40 -27.55 -44.56 17.43
C ASN A 40 -27.11 -45.31 16.16
N GLU A 41 -26.08 -44.86 15.43
CA GLU A 41 -25.52 -45.58 14.26
C GLU A 41 -24.38 -46.55 14.62
N LEU A 42 -24.19 -46.86 15.92
CA LEU A 42 -23.13 -47.74 16.42
C LEU A 42 -23.65 -49.06 17.03
N GLU A 43 -24.95 -49.36 16.96
CA GLU A 43 -25.52 -50.56 17.60
C GLU A 43 -26.41 -51.48 16.73
N GLU A 44 -26.65 -51.21 15.44
CA GLU A 44 -27.42 -52.13 14.59
C GLU A 44 -26.71 -52.39 13.26
N ASN A 45 -26.11 -53.57 13.13
CA ASN A 45 -26.15 -54.45 11.93
C ASN A 45 -25.23 -55.66 12.12
N ASN A 46 -25.72 -56.66 12.87
CA ASN A 46 -25.32 -58.06 12.77
C ASN A 46 -26.45 -58.79 12.05
N VAL A 47 -26.29 -59.23 10.79
CA VAL A 47 -26.96 -60.43 10.23
C VAL A 47 -26.24 -60.92 8.95
N ASP A 48 -25.92 -62.22 9.00
CA ASP A 48 -25.68 -63.27 7.99
C ASP A 48 -24.81 -63.10 6.74
N ILE A 49 -23.90 -64.08 6.65
CA ILE A 49 -22.99 -64.42 5.55
C ILE A 49 -23.66 -65.53 4.71
N GLY A 50 -23.90 -65.24 3.43
CA GLY A 50 -24.22 -66.25 2.41
C GLY A 50 -22.98 -66.58 1.57
N HIS A 51 -22.66 -67.87 1.47
CA HIS A 51 -21.63 -68.46 0.60
C HIS A 51 -21.84 -68.17 -0.90
N VAL A 52 -20.75 -68.11 -1.68
CA VAL A 52 -20.37 -69.05 -2.78
C VAL A 52 -19.47 -68.36 -3.85
N GLU A 53 -18.30 -69.00 -4.01
CA GLU A 53 -17.43 -69.22 -5.19
C GLU A 53 -16.73 -68.12 -6.03
N SER A 54 -15.42 -68.38 -6.11
CA SER A 54 -14.38 -68.08 -7.10
C SER A 54 -14.77 -67.79 -8.55
N GLY A 55 -14.08 -66.82 -9.15
CA GLY A 55 -14.00 -66.64 -10.61
C GLY A 55 -12.90 -65.67 -11.04
N HIS A 56 -11.97 -66.16 -11.87
CA HIS A 56 -10.86 -65.46 -12.52
C HIS A 56 -11.29 -64.30 -13.47
N PHE A 57 -10.42 -63.29 -13.62
CA PHE A 57 -9.76 -62.80 -14.87
C PHE A 57 -9.57 -61.26 -14.96
N ILE A 58 -8.29 -60.86 -14.96
CA ILE A 58 -7.59 -59.86 -15.81
C ILE A 58 -8.44 -58.76 -16.51
N ARG A 59 -8.17 -57.46 -16.22
CA ARG A 59 -7.58 -56.47 -17.17
C ARG A 59 -7.49 -55.02 -16.65
N LYS A 60 -6.42 -54.38 -17.14
CA LYS A 60 -6.28 -52.98 -17.61
C LYS A 60 -5.94 -51.88 -16.59
N THR A 61 -4.72 -51.40 -16.77
CA THR A 61 -4.20 -50.06 -16.53
C THR A 61 -5.06 -48.97 -17.18
N THR A 62 -5.36 -47.93 -16.40
CA THR A 62 -5.47 -46.53 -16.83
C THR A 62 -4.93 -45.65 -15.71
N GLU A 63 -4.09 -44.71 -16.09
CA GLU A 63 -3.59 -43.60 -15.28
C GLU A 63 -4.77 -42.75 -14.77
N GLU A 64 -4.72 -42.28 -13.52
CA GLU A 64 -5.13 -40.93 -13.11
C GLU A 64 -4.85 -40.69 -11.61
N ASP A 65 -4.17 -39.57 -11.36
CA ASP A 65 -4.26 -38.69 -10.20
C ASP A 65 -3.95 -39.23 -8.79
N GLY A 66 -2.70 -39.03 -8.39
CA GLY A 66 -2.22 -39.08 -7.00
C GLY A 66 -2.74 -37.90 -6.16
N THR A 67 -4.06 -37.85 -5.95
CA THR A 67 -4.70 -36.99 -4.95
C THR A 67 -4.99 -37.85 -3.73
N PHE A 68 -4.14 -37.77 -2.70
CA PHE A 68 -4.35 -38.51 -1.46
C PHE A 68 -5.58 -37.94 -0.73
N CYS A 69 -6.63 -38.76 -0.66
CA CYS A 69 -7.77 -38.55 0.23
C CYS A 69 -7.29 -38.67 1.68
N ALA A 70 -7.44 -37.59 2.44
CA ALA A 70 -7.33 -37.60 3.89
C ALA A 70 -8.65 -38.12 4.48
N ASP A 71 -8.87 -39.43 4.38
CA ASP A 71 -9.84 -40.12 5.23
C ASP A 71 -9.09 -41.15 6.09
N GLY A 72 -8.74 -40.70 7.29
CA GLY A 72 -8.33 -41.57 8.38
C GLY A 72 -9.52 -42.39 8.84
N LYS A 73 -9.75 -43.53 8.19
CA LYS A 73 -10.56 -44.66 8.66
C LYS A 73 -10.31 -45.86 7.74
N ASN A 74 -9.16 -46.48 7.94
CA ASN A 74 -8.91 -47.90 7.72
C ASN A 74 -7.62 -48.24 8.47
N GLU A 75 -7.71 -48.20 9.81
CA GLU A 75 -6.88 -49.10 10.59
C GLU A 75 -7.37 -50.50 10.24
N GLU A 76 -6.73 -51.14 9.26
CA GLU A 76 -6.68 -52.59 9.26
C GLU A 76 -6.22 -53.00 10.66
N LYS A 77 -7.15 -53.61 11.41
CA LYS A 77 -6.84 -54.37 12.61
C LYS A 77 -5.94 -55.54 12.20
N CYS A 78 -4.68 -55.25 11.93
CA CYS A 78 -3.64 -56.26 11.91
C CYS A 78 -3.40 -56.62 13.37
N HIS A 79 -3.78 -57.85 13.70
CA HIS A 79 -3.68 -58.44 15.03
C HIS A 79 -2.31 -58.11 15.67
N THR A 80 -2.33 -57.29 16.72
CA THR A 80 -1.15 -56.99 17.54
C THR A 80 -0.93 -58.11 18.53
N ALA A 81 0.06 -58.96 18.28
CA ALA A 81 0.55 -59.92 19.27
C ALA A 81 2.10 -59.92 19.36
N PHE A 82 2.73 -58.74 19.27
CA PHE A 82 4.20 -58.65 19.37
C PHE A 82 4.72 -59.33 20.66
N LYS A 83 5.84 -60.08 20.54
CA LYS A 83 6.62 -60.54 21.70
C LYS A 83 7.18 -59.38 22.55
N TYR A 84 7.32 -58.19 21.94
CA TYR A 84 7.56 -56.88 22.59
C TYR A 84 6.62 -55.84 21.96
N PRO A 85 5.56 -55.37 22.65
CA PRO A 85 4.66 -54.36 22.08
C PRO A 85 5.40 -53.04 21.85
N TRP A 86 5.42 -52.57 20.60
CA TRP A 86 6.06 -51.30 20.23
C TRP A 86 5.02 -50.27 19.79
N ASP A 87 4.86 -49.21 20.59
CA ASP A 87 3.96 -48.10 20.31
C ASP A 87 4.62 -46.99 19.46
N LYS A 88 5.83 -47.26 18.93
CA LYS A 88 6.68 -46.31 18.18
C LYS A 88 7.12 -45.07 18.96
N LYS A 89 6.96 -45.04 20.29
CA LYS A 89 7.37 -43.90 21.13
C LYS A 89 8.66 -44.15 21.90
N ASN A 90 8.96 -45.40 22.25
CA ASN A 90 10.20 -45.78 22.92
C ASN A 90 11.14 -46.49 21.94
N LEU A 91 12.41 -46.09 21.89
CA LEU A 91 13.44 -46.76 21.06
C LEU A 91 13.98 -48.05 21.70
N LYS A 92 13.60 -48.31 22.95
CA LYS A 92 14.11 -49.40 23.79
C LYS A 92 13.10 -50.51 23.94
N SER A 93 13.58 -51.75 24.05
CA SER A 93 12.77 -52.93 24.37
C SER A 93 12.39 -53.03 25.86
N LEU A 94 13.05 -52.23 26.70
CA LEU A 94 12.79 -52.07 28.12
C LEU A 94 12.71 -50.58 28.44
N GLN A 95 11.88 -50.17 29.39
CA GLN A 95 11.84 -48.77 29.84
C GLN A 95 13.15 -48.43 30.56
N VAL A 96 13.83 -47.37 30.11
CA VAL A 96 15.13 -46.93 30.66
C VAL A 96 15.02 -45.46 31.01
N ASP A 97 15.16 -45.14 32.30
CA ASP A 97 15.27 -43.76 32.77
C ASP A 97 16.75 -43.34 32.78
N LEU A 98 17.17 -42.66 31.71
CA LEU A 98 18.54 -42.18 31.57
C LEU A 98 18.90 -41.09 32.59
N VAL A 99 17.92 -40.37 33.14
CA VAL A 99 18.17 -39.34 34.16
C VAL A 99 18.50 -40.01 35.49
N ALA A 100 17.77 -41.06 35.85
CA ALA A 100 18.05 -41.86 37.05
C ALA A 100 19.43 -42.53 36.97
N LEU A 101 19.85 -42.97 35.78
CA LEU A 101 21.13 -43.66 35.55
C LEU A 101 22.34 -42.71 35.43
N ALA A 102 22.13 -41.39 35.34
CA ALA A 102 23.21 -40.44 35.06
C ALA A 102 24.36 -40.47 36.10
N LYS A 103 24.04 -40.68 37.38
CA LYS A 103 25.06 -40.82 38.44
C LYS A 103 25.91 -42.09 38.23
N LEU A 104 25.25 -43.20 37.90
CA LEU A 104 25.90 -44.49 37.64
C LEU A 104 26.78 -44.41 36.38
N ASP A 105 26.29 -43.80 35.30
CA ASP A 105 27.03 -43.57 34.07
C ASP A 105 28.31 -42.74 34.32
N ALA A 106 28.19 -41.66 35.11
CA ALA A 106 29.32 -40.80 35.45
C ALA A 106 30.36 -41.50 36.34
N TYR A 107 29.94 -42.44 37.19
CA TYR A 107 30.83 -43.28 37.97
C TYR A 107 31.53 -44.31 37.08
N ALA A 108 30.77 -45.08 36.30
CA ALA A 108 31.31 -46.10 35.39
C ALA A 108 32.31 -45.52 34.38
N THR A 109 32.11 -44.28 33.91
CA THR A 109 33.05 -43.60 33.01
C THR A 109 34.40 -43.26 33.67
N LYS A 110 34.46 -43.19 35.02
CA LYS A 110 35.69 -42.83 35.76
C LYS A 110 36.47 -44.04 36.28
N VAL A 111 35.80 -45.19 36.46
CA VAL A 111 36.41 -46.40 37.00
C VAL A 111 37.55 -46.88 36.10
N ASN A 112 38.78 -46.87 36.63
CA ASN A 112 40.01 -47.21 35.91
C ASN A 112 41.07 -47.77 36.89
N GLY A 113 42.16 -48.35 36.35
CA GLY A 113 43.33 -48.75 37.14
C GLY A 113 43.28 -50.15 37.79
N HIS A 114 42.23 -50.93 37.51
CA HIS A 114 42.12 -52.32 37.97
C HIS A 114 43.01 -53.26 37.16
N ARG A 115 43.57 -54.28 37.82
CA ARG A 115 44.50 -55.25 37.21
C ARG A 115 43.83 -56.48 36.62
N THR A 116 42.60 -56.80 37.02
CA THR A 116 41.83 -57.95 36.51
C THR A 116 40.38 -57.54 36.25
N LEU A 117 39.70 -58.28 35.36
CA LEU A 117 38.28 -58.05 35.08
C LEU A 117 37.37 -58.23 36.29
N GLU A 118 37.66 -59.18 37.18
CA GLU A 118 36.87 -59.43 38.39
C GLU A 118 36.85 -58.21 39.34
N LEU A 119 38.00 -57.56 39.52
CA LEU A 119 38.10 -56.35 40.35
C LEU A 119 37.38 -55.17 39.71
N LEU A 120 37.52 -55.01 38.39
CA LEU A 120 36.80 -53.98 37.65
C LEU A 120 35.29 -54.16 37.79
N VAL A 121 34.76 -55.35 37.50
CA VAL A 121 33.32 -55.60 37.57
C VAL A 121 32.84 -55.35 39.00
N LYS A 122 33.53 -55.88 40.01
CA LYS A 122 33.17 -55.63 41.41
C LYS A 122 33.06 -54.13 41.74
N ASP A 123 33.98 -53.31 41.25
CA ASP A 123 33.96 -51.85 41.45
C ASP A 123 32.79 -51.19 40.70
N LEU A 124 32.59 -51.54 39.42
CA LEU A 124 31.47 -51.03 38.61
C LEU A 124 30.09 -51.32 39.22
N LEU A 125 29.96 -52.45 39.92
CA LEU A 125 28.70 -52.87 40.53
C LEU A 125 28.45 -52.29 41.93
N CYS A 126 29.40 -51.56 42.53
CA CYS A 126 29.27 -51.05 43.91
C CYS A 126 27.99 -50.24 44.14
N ASP A 127 27.60 -49.42 43.15
CA ASP A 127 26.42 -48.54 43.20
C ASP A 127 25.26 -49.07 42.33
N ALA A 128 25.32 -50.30 41.81
CA ALA A 128 24.31 -50.91 40.95
C ALA A 128 23.50 -51.98 41.70
N SER A 129 22.19 -51.76 41.87
CA SER A 129 21.31 -52.62 42.66
C SER A 129 20.47 -53.59 41.81
N THR A 130 20.11 -53.19 40.60
CA THR A 130 19.28 -53.98 39.66
C THR A 130 20.12 -54.56 38.53
N ASP A 131 19.66 -55.64 37.89
CA ASP A 131 20.37 -56.21 36.73
C ASP A 131 20.45 -55.23 35.56
N LEU A 132 19.47 -54.32 35.41
CA LEU A 132 19.52 -53.22 34.45
C LEU A 132 20.67 -52.24 34.77
N GLU A 133 20.79 -51.80 36.02
CA GLU A 133 21.89 -50.91 36.46
C GLU A 133 23.25 -51.59 36.29
N LYS A 134 23.39 -52.86 36.68
CA LYS A 134 24.64 -53.61 36.50
C LYS A 134 25.02 -53.71 35.01
N THR A 135 24.05 -54.04 34.16
CA THR A 135 24.22 -54.09 32.69
C THR A 135 24.62 -52.73 32.14
N ARG A 136 23.99 -51.65 32.63
CA ARG A 136 24.29 -50.26 32.24
C ARG A 136 25.72 -49.87 32.61
N ALA A 137 26.16 -50.15 33.83
CA ALA A 137 27.50 -49.81 34.29
C ALA A 137 28.59 -50.51 33.45
N ILE A 138 28.39 -51.80 33.16
CA ILE A 138 29.29 -52.58 32.29
C ILE A 138 29.30 -52.00 30.87
N TRP A 139 28.12 -51.74 30.30
CA TRP A 139 27.97 -51.15 28.96
C TRP A 139 28.71 -49.82 28.84
N ILE A 140 28.45 -48.87 29.74
CA ILE A 140 29.06 -47.55 29.73
C ILE A 140 30.57 -47.66 29.85
N TRP A 141 31.06 -48.51 30.77
CA TRP A 141 32.49 -48.68 30.93
C TRP A 141 33.15 -49.18 29.63
N ILE A 142 32.58 -50.20 28.98
CA ILE A 142 33.12 -50.72 27.72
C ILE A 142 33.09 -49.64 26.62
N CYS A 143 31.95 -48.96 26.44
CA CYS A 143 31.80 -47.96 25.37
C CYS A 143 32.71 -46.73 25.54
N GLN A 144 33.22 -46.46 26.74
CA GLN A 144 34.10 -45.32 27.02
C GLN A 144 35.59 -45.69 27.08
N HIS A 145 35.93 -46.97 27.25
CA HIS A 145 37.31 -47.39 27.53
C HIS A 145 37.90 -48.42 26.56
N ILE A 146 37.08 -49.00 25.69
CA ILE A 146 37.56 -49.97 24.70
C ILE A 146 37.49 -49.32 23.31
N GLU A 147 38.61 -49.31 22.60
CA GLU A 147 38.75 -48.81 21.23
C GLU A 147 38.47 -49.90 20.20
N ASN A 148 37.87 -49.52 19.06
CA ASN A 148 37.68 -50.45 17.95
C ASN A 148 38.96 -50.61 17.11
N ASP A 149 39.49 -51.83 17.01
CA ASP A 149 40.65 -52.17 16.18
C ASP A 149 40.27 -52.41 14.71
N ALA A 150 40.05 -51.30 14.00
CA ALA A 150 39.70 -51.33 12.59
C ALA A 150 40.77 -52.02 11.69
N ALA A 151 42.04 -52.00 12.09
CA ALA A 151 43.14 -52.58 11.32
C ALA A 151 43.19 -54.12 11.43
N GLU A 152 42.90 -54.68 12.60
CA GLU A 152 42.81 -56.14 12.78
C GLU A 152 41.50 -56.72 12.20
N THR A 153 40.44 -55.92 12.10
CA THR A 153 39.14 -56.32 11.54
C THR A 153 39.25 -56.85 10.10
N LYS A 154 40.25 -56.41 9.31
CA LYS A 154 40.48 -56.87 7.93
C LYS A 154 41.19 -58.23 7.84
N ASN A 155 41.84 -58.69 8.91
CA ASN A 155 42.83 -59.78 8.85
C ASN A 155 42.47 -61.03 9.67
N LYS A 156 41.46 -60.98 10.54
CA LYS A 156 41.04 -62.11 11.38
C LYS A 156 39.54 -62.31 11.28
N GLY A 157 39.10 -63.56 11.06
CA GLY A 157 37.69 -63.94 11.07
C GLY A 157 37.03 -63.79 12.45
N LEU A 158 35.86 -64.37 12.66
CA LEU A 158 35.06 -64.27 13.89
C LEU A 158 35.63 -64.98 15.15
N VAL A 159 36.95 -65.19 15.25
CA VAL A 159 37.55 -65.77 16.47
C VAL A 159 37.67 -64.66 17.52
N PRO A 160 36.95 -64.73 18.65
CA PRO A 160 37.02 -63.70 19.67
C PRO A 160 38.40 -63.69 20.34
N PRO A 161 39.04 -62.51 20.50
CA PRO A 161 40.17 -62.37 21.40
C PRO A 161 39.76 -62.75 22.82
N ASP A 162 40.72 -63.23 23.61
CA ASP A 162 40.50 -63.48 25.03
C ASP A 162 39.99 -62.21 25.75
N PRO A 163 38.91 -62.28 26.55
CA PRO A 163 38.35 -61.12 27.25
C PRO A 163 39.34 -60.41 28.16
N GLU A 164 40.21 -61.15 28.86
CA GLU A 164 41.22 -60.55 29.74
C GLU A 164 42.29 -59.84 28.89
N ALA A 165 42.74 -60.44 27.79
CA ALA A 165 43.62 -59.76 26.84
C ALA A 165 43.00 -58.48 26.27
N THR A 166 41.71 -58.49 25.93
CA THR A 166 40.97 -57.30 25.46
C THR A 166 40.88 -56.23 26.54
N PHE A 167 40.63 -56.62 27.79
CA PHE A 167 40.61 -55.70 28.92
C PHE A 167 41.96 -55.02 29.15
N GLN A 168 43.07 -55.76 28.99
CA GLN A 168 44.43 -55.23 29.14
C GLN A 168 44.83 -54.35 27.95
N SER A 169 44.50 -54.74 26.71
CA SER A 169 44.85 -53.97 25.50
C SER A 169 44.02 -52.71 25.32
N LYS A 170 42.82 -52.65 25.93
CA LYS A 170 41.80 -51.61 25.71
C LYS A 170 41.39 -51.44 24.25
N LYS A 171 41.63 -52.44 23.40
CA LYS A 171 41.45 -52.34 21.95
C LYS A 171 41.04 -53.68 21.36
N THR A 172 39.96 -53.73 20.58
CA THR A 172 39.39 -54.97 20.03
C THR A 172 38.40 -54.74 18.89
N PHE A 173 37.89 -55.80 18.26
CA PHE A 173 36.85 -55.75 17.22
C PHE A 173 35.55 -56.40 17.72
N CYS A 174 34.50 -56.48 16.88
CA CYS A 174 33.12 -56.79 17.30
C CYS A 174 32.96 -58.06 18.16
N THR A 175 33.67 -59.15 17.85
CA THR A 175 33.62 -60.40 18.64
C THR A 175 34.32 -60.25 20.00
N GLY A 176 35.36 -59.43 20.10
CA GLY A 176 36.02 -59.14 21.36
C GLY A 176 35.22 -58.19 22.26
N TYR A 177 34.53 -57.20 21.69
CA TYR A 177 33.56 -56.39 22.43
C TYR A 177 32.45 -57.27 23.03
N SER A 178 31.84 -58.12 22.20
CA SER A 178 30.73 -58.95 22.63
C SER A 178 31.15 -60.04 23.62
N SER A 179 32.35 -60.61 23.46
CA SER A 179 32.92 -61.58 24.41
C SER A 179 33.32 -60.93 25.73
N LEU A 180 33.91 -59.73 25.70
CA LEU A 180 34.22 -58.96 26.90
C LEU A 180 32.95 -58.63 27.68
N PHE A 181 31.92 -58.10 26.99
CA PHE A 181 30.64 -57.78 27.62
C PHE A 181 29.97 -59.03 28.22
N GLN A 182 29.97 -60.16 27.50
CA GLN A 182 29.46 -61.43 28.01
C GLN A 182 30.23 -61.91 29.25
N ARG A 183 31.57 -61.81 29.25
CA ARG A 183 32.39 -62.19 30.40
C ARG A 183 32.10 -61.29 31.62
N MET A 184 32.02 -59.98 31.43
CA MET A 184 31.70 -59.04 32.50
C MET A 184 30.27 -59.26 33.04
N CYS A 185 29.30 -59.56 32.18
CA CYS A 185 27.95 -59.94 32.60
C CYS A 185 27.94 -61.25 33.41
N SER A 186 28.72 -62.25 33.00
CA SER A 186 28.86 -63.50 33.75
C SER A 186 29.46 -63.29 35.14
N LEU A 187 30.39 -62.33 35.30
CA LEU A 187 30.95 -61.95 36.60
C LEU A 187 29.95 -61.18 37.47
N ALA A 188 28.90 -60.62 36.86
CA ALA A 188 27.81 -59.90 37.50
C ALA A 188 26.55 -60.76 37.75
N ASP A 189 26.63 -62.08 37.48
CA ASP A 189 25.52 -63.03 37.48
C ASP A 189 24.37 -62.68 36.50
N ILE A 190 24.69 -61.99 35.40
CA ILE A 190 23.72 -61.59 34.37
C ILE A 190 23.83 -62.54 33.17
N ARG A 191 22.70 -63.14 32.78
CA ARG A 191 22.66 -64.01 31.59
C ARG A 191 22.82 -63.19 30.32
N CYS A 192 23.90 -63.45 29.58
CA CYS A 192 24.24 -62.78 28.34
C CYS A 192 24.75 -63.79 27.31
N ASN A 193 24.30 -63.67 26.06
CA ASN A 193 24.75 -64.48 24.93
C ASN A 193 25.39 -63.58 23.88
N THR A 194 26.48 -64.06 23.27
CA THR A 194 27.02 -63.47 22.05
C THR A 194 26.21 -63.95 20.85
N VAL A 195 25.85 -63.02 19.96
CA VAL A 195 25.09 -63.26 18.73
C VAL A 195 25.96 -62.87 17.55
N CYS A 196 26.19 -63.82 16.65
CA CYS A 196 26.86 -63.57 15.37
C CYS A 196 25.83 -63.32 14.27
N GLY A 197 26.16 -62.44 13.33
CA GLY A 197 25.31 -62.14 12.20
C GLY A 197 25.93 -61.14 11.25
N TYR A 198 25.06 -60.42 10.56
CA TYR A 198 25.39 -59.52 9.46
C TYR A 198 24.96 -58.10 9.80
N ARG A 199 25.77 -57.12 9.41
CA ARG A 199 25.32 -55.73 9.36
C ARG A 199 24.80 -55.35 7.98
N LYS A 200 23.89 -54.38 7.96
CA LYS A 200 23.35 -53.82 6.73
C LYS A 200 24.46 -53.30 5.81
N GLY A 201 24.33 -53.56 4.51
CA GLY A 201 25.31 -53.16 3.49
C GLY A 201 26.49 -54.10 3.31
N GLN A 202 26.47 -55.27 3.95
CA GLN A 202 27.52 -56.29 3.84
C GLN A 202 27.04 -57.53 3.11
N THR A 203 27.97 -58.24 2.46
CA THR A 203 27.64 -59.38 1.60
C THR A 203 27.41 -60.65 2.42
N PHE A 204 26.23 -61.24 2.30
CA PHE A 204 25.89 -62.48 3.02
C PHE A 204 26.73 -63.70 2.61
N SER A 205 27.25 -63.70 1.37
CA SER A 205 28.07 -64.80 0.82
C SER A 205 29.41 -64.97 1.52
N GLU A 206 29.87 -63.97 2.28
CA GLU A 206 31.15 -64.00 3.01
C GLU A 206 31.00 -64.56 4.44
N GLY A 207 29.80 -64.97 4.83
CA GLY A 207 29.49 -65.43 6.19
C GLY A 207 29.26 -64.26 7.17
N PRO A 208 28.83 -64.55 8.42
CA PRO A 208 28.58 -63.51 9.41
C PRO A 208 29.85 -62.68 9.66
N ASN A 209 29.68 -61.37 9.78
CA ASN A 209 30.79 -60.41 9.85
C ASN A 209 30.70 -59.45 11.03
N HIS A 210 29.68 -59.60 11.87
CA HIS A 210 29.49 -58.79 13.05
C HIS A 210 29.00 -59.63 14.21
N ALA A 211 29.31 -59.18 15.42
CA ALA A 211 28.89 -59.83 16.65
C ALA A 211 28.44 -58.79 17.68
N TRP A 212 27.35 -59.10 18.37
CA TRP A 212 26.74 -58.26 19.41
C TRP A 212 26.20 -59.16 20.52
N ASN A 213 25.44 -58.61 21.48
CA ASN A 213 24.93 -59.39 22.60
C ASN A 213 23.40 -59.37 22.71
N THR A 214 22.87 -60.44 23.30
CA THR A 214 21.54 -60.44 23.93
C THR A 214 21.70 -60.63 25.43
N VAL A 215 21.01 -59.82 26.22
CA VAL A 215 21.04 -59.86 27.69
C VAL A 215 19.65 -60.16 28.23
N TYR A 216 19.55 -61.01 29.26
CA TYR A 216 18.27 -61.35 29.87
C TYR A 216 17.99 -60.44 31.06
N LEU A 217 16.99 -59.57 30.94
CA LEU A 217 16.56 -58.62 31.96
C LEU A 217 15.04 -58.70 32.10
N GLU A 218 14.51 -58.53 33.31
CA GLU A 218 13.05 -58.47 33.57
C GLU A 218 12.22 -59.55 32.84
N ASN A 219 12.70 -60.79 32.87
CA ASN A 219 12.07 -61.96 32.23
C ASN A 219 12.05 -61.98 30.69
N SER A 220 12.92 -61.23 30.02
CA SER A 220 12.95 -61.11 28.56
C SER A 220 14.38 -60.91 28.04
N TRP A 221 14.63 -61.27 26.77
CA TRP A 221 15.92 -61.03 26.12
C TRP A 221 15.97 -59.64 25.47
N HIS A 222 17.06 -58.91 25.57
CA HIS A 222 17.19 -57.57 25.02
C HIS A 222 18.47 -57.45 24.19
N LEU A 223 18.43 -56.69 23.09
CA LEU A 223 19.53 -56.55 22.14
C LEU A 223 20.39 -55.32 22.48
N LEU A 224 21.71 -55.49 22.44
CA LEU A 224 22.66 -54.40 22.56
C LEU A 224 23.94 -54.66 21.77
N ASP A 225 24.66 -53.59 21.41
CA ASP A 225 25.91 -53.67 20.63
C ASP A 225 26.98 -52.68 21.10
N CYS A 226 27.93 -53.17 21.91
CA CYS A 226 28.97 -52.33 22.52
C CYS A 226 29.88 -51.69 21.47
N THR A 227 30.13 -52.36 20.35
CA THR A 227 30.99 -51.87 19.28
C THR A 227 30.38 -50.65 18.61
N MET A 228 29.07 -50.72 18.32
CA MET A 228 28.33 -49.62 17.71
C MET A 228 27.93 -48.53 18.73
N GLY A 229 27.89 -48.88 20.02
CA GLY A 229 27.67 -47.96 21.14
C GLY A 229 28.90 -47.12 21.50
N ALA A 230 30.13 -47.63 21.28
CA ALA A 230 31.37 -46.98 21.67
C ALA A 230 31.77 -45.80 20.75
N GLY A 231 31.56 -45.95 19.45
CA GLY A 231 31.98 -44.94 18.48
C GLY A 231 31.86 -45.41 17.04
N TYR A 232 32.61 -44.75 16.16
CA TYR A 232 32.67 -45.11 14.75
C TYR A 232 34.11 -45.16 14.26
N VAL A 233 34.32 -45.92 13.19
CA VAL A 233 35.56 -45.96 12.44
C VAL A 233 35.38 -45.10 11.19
N ASP A 234 36.40 -44.36 10.78
CA ASP A 234 36.37 -43.62 9.51
C ASP A 234 36.21 -44.55 8.30
N ASP A 235 35.79 -43.99 7.16
CA ASP A 235 35.55 -44.77 5.93
C ASP A 235 36.81 -45.45 5.40
N SER A 236 37.99 -44.94 5.77
CA SER A 236 39.28 -45.55 5.43
C SER A 236 39.61 -46.79 6.28
N MET A 237 38.79 -47.05 7.31
CA MET A 237 38.95 -48.12 8.29
C MET A 237 40.29 -48.05 9.03
N ASN A 238 40.82 -46.83 9.23
CA ASN A 238 42.15 -46.62 9.81
C ASN A 238 42.11 -45.94 11.18
N LYS A 239 41.06 -45.17 11.46
CA LYS A 239 40.95 -44.45 12.73
C LYS A 239 39.59 -44.66 13.40
N PHE A 240 39.63 -45.15 14.63
CA PHE A 240 38.48 -45.15 15.53
C PHE A 240 38.34 -43.80 16.24
N THR A 241 37.11 -43.32 16.38
CA THR A 241 36.77 -42.15 17.18
C THR A 241 35.68 -42.53 18.17
N PHE A 242 35.95 -42.34 19.46
CA PHE A 242 34.93 -42.47 20.50
C PHE A 242 33.79 -41.48 20.24
N GLN A 243 32.59 -42.02 20.10
CA GLN A 243 31.36 -41.26 19.95
C GLN A 243 30.22 -42.10 20.51
N TYR A 244 29.98 -41.94 21.81
CA TYR A 244 28.94 -42.66 22.51
C TYR A 244 27.59 -42.60 21.79
N ASN A 245 27.01 -43.76 21.51
CA ASN A 245 25.73 -43.88 20.83
C ASN A 245 24.73 -44.69 21.66
N GLU A 246 23.92 -43.96 22.42
CA GLU A 246 22.86 -44.53 23.25
C GLU A 246 21.91 -45.45 22.48
N PHE A 247 21.70 -45.25 21.17
CA PHE A 247 20.73 -46.02 20.39
C PHE A 247 20.90 -47.53 20.57
N TYR A 248 22.14 -48.01 20.59
CA TYR A 248 22.51 -49.44 20.62
C TYR A 248 22.46 -50.11 22.00
N PHE A 249 22.06 -49.40 23.06
CA PHE A 249 21.78 -50.03 24.36
C PHE A 249 20.32 -50.46 24.44
N LEU A 250 20.02 -51.76 24.61
CA LEU A 250 18.65 -52.30 24.75
C LEU A 250 17.67 -51.86 23.63
N THR A 251 18.16 -51.69 22.42
CA THR A 251 17.37 -51.24 21.26
C THR A 251 16.16 -52.16 21.03
N HIS A 252 15.02 -51.59 20.66
CA HIS A 252 13.84 -52.37 20.33
C HIS A 252 14.12 -53.31 19.12
N PRO A 253 13.75 -54.60 19.14
CA PRO A 253 13.98 -55.54 18.04
C PRO A 253 13.54 -55.05 16.66
N ALA A 254 12.36 -54.41 16.58
CA ALA A 254 11.83 -53.81 15.36
C ALA A 254 12.72 -52.70 14.75
N LEU A 255 13.59 -52.08 15.55
CA LEU A 255 14.55 -51.07 15.11
C LEU A 255 15.94 -51.66 14.89
N PHE A 256 16.34 -52.61 15.74
CA PHE A 256 17.66 -53.25 15.67
C PHE A 256 17.81 -54.12 14.42
N ILE A 257 16.75 -54.83 14.00
CA ILE A 257 16.73 -55.65 12.79
C ILE A 257 16.98 -54.88 11.49
N GLU A 258 16.85 -53.55 11.50
CA GLU A 258 17.07 -52.70 10.32
C GLU A 258 18.57 -52.49 10.04
N ASP A 259 19.43 -52.70 11.05
CA ASP A 259 20.90 -52.63 10.95
C ASP A 259 21.57 -54.00 11.16
N HIS A 260 20.99 -54.90 11.96
CA HIS A 260 21.58 -56.17 12.40
C HIS A 260 20.71 -57.39 12.07
N PHE A 261 21.22 -58.30 11.24
CA PHE A 261 20.56 -59.55 10.90
C PHE A 261 21.29 -60.75 11.51
N PRO A 262 20.73 -61.47 12.50
CA PRO A 262 21.40 -62.58 13.15
C PRO A 262 21.47 -63.81 12.25
N GLU A 263 22.56 -64.58 12.38
CA GLU A 263 22.71 -65.88 11.69
C GLU A 263 21.61 -66.86 12.12
N ARG A 264 21.24 -66.85 13.41
CA ARG A 264 20.14 -67.66 13.95
C ARG A 264 18.88 -66.83 14.11
N THR A 265 17.82 -67.21 13.39
CA THR A 265 16.56 -66.47 13.29
C THR A 265 15.92 -66.10 14.64
N HIS A 266 16.03 -66.95 15.67
CA HIS A 266 15.42 -66.68 16.98
C HIS A 266 16.02 -65.47 17.72
N TYR A 267 17.25 -65.05 17.38
CA TYR A 267 17.87 -63.85 17.93
C TYR A 267 17.36 -62.54 17.31
N GLN A 268 16.48 -62.59 16.30
CA GLN A 268 15.80 -61.38 15.81
C GLN A 268 14.86 -60.80 16.87
N LEU A 269 14.37 -61.63 17.80
CA LEU A 269 13.39 -61.28 18.83
C LEU A 269 12.09 -60.66 18.26
N LEU A 270 11.83 -60.87 16.97
CA LEU A 270 10.59 -60.51 16.30
C LEU A 270 9.57 -61.64 16.42
N GLU A 271 8.29 -61.28 16.43
CA GLU A 271 7.20 -62.25 16.32
C GLU A 271 7.13 -62.88 14.93
N LEU A 272 7.23 -62.03 13.89
CA LEU A 272 7.39 -62.44 12.50
C LEU A 272 8.84 -62.18 12.07
N PRO A 273 9.66 -63.23 11.90
CA PRO A 273 11.03 -63.05 11.48
C PRO A 273 11.13 -62.44 10.09
N LEU A 274 12.06 -61.50 9.93
CA LEU A 274 12.40 -60.91 8.64
C LEU A 274 13.25 -61.91 7.84
N PHE A 275 12.93 -62.09 6.56
CA PHE A 275 13.74 -62.91 5.66
C PHE A 275 14.97 -62.14 5.15
N GLN A 276 16.03 -62.86 4.80
CA GLN A 276 17.29 -62.26 4.33
C GLN A 276 17.07 -61.33 3.12
N ASN A 277 16.31 -61.75 2.12
CA ASN A 277 16.02 -60.95 0.93
C ASN A 277 15.27 -59.64 1.27
N GLN A 278 14.38 -59.68 2.27
CA GLN A 278 13.69 -58.49 2.77
C GLN A 278 14.66 -57.58 3.52
N PHE A 279 15.53 -58.15 4.36
CA PHE A 279 16.59 -57.39 5.03
C PHE A 279 17.52 -56.70 4.03
N GLU A 280 17.98 -57.40 2.99
CA GLU A 280 18.83 -56.83 1.93
C GLU A 280 18.09 -55.75 1.13
N GLY A 281 16.82 -55.98 0.81
CA GLY A 281 16.00 -55.07 0.00
C GLY A 281 15.50 -53.81 0.74
N ASN A 282 15.41 -53.83 2.08
CA ASN A 282 14.94 -52.69 2.85
C ASN A 282 15.97 -51.53 2.85
N VAL A 283 15.52 -50.28 2.91
CA VAL A 283 16.37 -49.10 3.08
C VAL A 283 17.13 -49.15 4.41
N HIS A 284 18.39 -48.70 4.43
CA HIS A 284 19.17 -48.60 5.65
C HIS A 284 18.80 -47.33 6.43
N ARG A 285 17.94 -47.47 7.44
CA ARG A 285 17.68 -46.41 8.43
C ARG A 285 18.72 -46.49 9.53
N ARG A 286 19.65 -45.54 9.54
CA ARG A 286 20.74 -45.49 10.52
C ARG A 286 20.23 -45.08 11.90
N SER A 287 20.99 -45.36 12.97
CA SER A 287 20.64 -44.97 14.34
C SER A 287 20.18 -43.51 14.48
N HIS A 288 20.82 -42.59 13.74
CA HIS A 288 20.48 -41.17 13.76
C HIS A 288 19.08 -40.83 13.21
N PHE A 289 18.53 -41.67 12.33
CA PHE A 289 17.16 -41.55 11.85
C PHE A 289 16.18 -41.60 13.04
N TYR A 290 16.35 -42.61 13.89
CA TYR A 290 15.47 -42.86 15.03
C TYR A 290 15.71 -41.89 16.19
N THR A 291 16.97 -41.55 16.49
CA THR A 291 17.26 -40.61 17.59
C THR A 291 16.75 -39.21 17.30
N LEU A 292 16.63 -38.81 16.03
CA LEU A 292 15.99 -37.57 15.61
C LEU A 292 14.44 -37.62 15.65
N GLY A 293 13.85 -38.77 16.01
CA GLY A 293 12.40 -38.95 16.07
C GLY A 293 11.72 -39.04 14.70
N LEU A 294 12.46 -39.48 13.67
CA LEU A 294 11.90 -39.75 12.35
C LEU A 294 11.16 -41.09 12.40
N GLY A 295 9.93 -41.12 11.89
CA GLY A 295 9.00 -42.23 12.12
C GLY A 295 9.10 -43.32 11.06
N SER A 296 9.00 -42.92 9.78
CA SER A 296 9.08 -43.84 8.64
C SER A 296 9.61 -43.11 7.41
N SER A 297 10.03 -43.89 6.41
CA SER A 297 10.48 -43.37 5.11
C SER A 297 9.87 -44.18 3.98
N HIS A 298 9.48 -43.52 2.90
CA HIS A 298 8.97 -44.14 1.68
C HIS A 298 9.84 -43.70 0.49
N PRO A 299 10.21 -44.62 -0.43
CA PRO A 299 9.92 -46.05 -0.38
C PRO A 299 10.69 -46.77 0.75
N HIS A 300 10.21 -47.94 1.16
CA HIS A 300 10.88 -48.78 2.16
C HIS A 300 12.08 -49.56 1.60
N THR A 301 12.30 -49.51 0.29
CA THR A 301 13.35 -50.25 -0.41
C THR A 301 14.65 -49.45 -0.51
N SER A 302 15.78 -50.13 -0.49
CA SER A 302 17.11 -49.54 -0.68
C SER A 302 17.32 -49.01 -2.10
N SER A 303 16.71 -49.66 -3.10
CA SER A 303 16.72 -49.21 -4.49
C SER A 303 15.43 -48.50 -4.89
N ILE A 304 15.54 -47.44 -5.68
CA ILE A 304 14.42 -46.66 -6.24
C ILE A 304 14.60 -46.56 -7.75
N GLU A 305 13.62 -47.04 -8.52
CA GLU A 305 13.59 -46.78 -9.96
C GLU A 305 12.97 -45.40 -10.23
N THR A 306 13.57 -44.62 -11.13
CA THR A 306 12.99 -43.31 -11.48
C THR A 306 11.73 -43.46 -12.31
N VAL A 307 10.73 -42.63 -12.02
CA VAL A 307 9.52 -42.48 -12.84
C VAL A 307 9.66 -41.21 -13.65
N ARG A 308 9.76 -41.33 -14.98
CA ARG A 308 10.01 -40.20 -15.90
C ARG A 308 11.24 -39.37 -15.49
N GLY A 309 12.30 -40.01 -15.00
CA GLY A 309 13.54 -39.35 -14.58
C GLY A 309 13.52 -38.65 -13.22
N LYS A 310 12.45 -38.86 -12.44
CA LYS A 310 12.32 -38.37 -11.07
C LYS A 310 12.30 -39.54 -10.07
N ALA A 311 13.01 -39.40 -8.96
CA ALA A 311 12.83 -40.21 -7.76
C ALA A 311 12.20 -39.37 -6.65
N CYS A 312 11.33 -39.97 -5.84
CA CYS A 312 10.67 -39.31 -4.72
C CYS A 312 10.93 -40.09 -3.43
N VAL A 313 11.46 -39.42 -2.41
CA VAL A 313 11.60 -39.96 -1.06
C VAL A 313 10.79 -39.11 -0.10
N THR A 314 9.99 -39.74 0.75
CA THR A 314 9.25 -39.05 1.82
C THR A 314 9.70 -39.56 3.17
N ILE A 315 9.97 -38.65 4.10
CA ILE A 315 10.28 -38.96 5.50
C ILE A 315 9.18 -38.39 6.38
N GLU A 316 8.52 -39.26 7.14
CA GLU A 316 7.56 -38.85 8.16
C GLU A 316 8.29 -38.33 9.39
N ARG A 317 7.81 -37.21 9.94
CA ARG A 317 8.45 -36.55 11.08
C ARG A 317 7.45 -36.27 12.20
N SER A 318 7.93 -36.40 13.44
CA SER A 318 7.19 -36.01 14.64
C SER A 318 7.54 -34.60 15.14
N GLN A 319 8.69 -34.03 14.71
CA GLN A 319 9.22 -32.75 15.16
C GLN A 319 9.79 -31.90 14.01
N GLN A 320 10.20 -30.66 14.30
CA GLN A 320 10.89 -29.78 13.34
C GLN A 320 12.33 -30.26 13.16
N ILE A 321 12.68 -30.73 11.96
CA ILE A 321 13.99 -31.26 11.60
C ILE A 321 14.47 -30.56 10.33
N GLN A 322 15.76 -30.22 10.28
CA GLN A 322 16.41 -29.71 9.07
C GLN A 322 17.02 -30.86 8.28
N PHE A 323 16.92 -30.77 6.96
CA PHE A 323 17.42 -31.78 6.04
C PHE A 323 18.28 -31.16 4.94
N ILE A 324 19.30 -31.91 4.53
CA ILE A 324 20.03 -31.72 3.28
C ILE A 324 20.16 -33.09 2.61
N PHE A 325 20.44 -33.12 1.31
CA PHE A 325 20.77 -34.36 0.62
C PHE A 325 21.93 -34.13 -0.35
N SER A 326 22.62 -35.21 -0.72
CA SER A 326 23.57 -35.25 -1.82
C SER A 326 23.21 -36.40 -2.76
N LEU A 327 23.52 -36.22 -4.04
CA LEU A 327 23.49 -37.27 -5.04
C LEU A 327 24.92 -37.48 -5.54
N ASN A 328 25.45 -38.70 -5.41
CA ASN A 328 26.85 -39.03 -5.73
C ASN A 328 27.85 -38.06 -5.08
N GLU A 329 27.64 -37.74 -3.80
CA GLU A 329 28.46 -36.86 -2.94
C GLU A 329 28.58 -35.38 -3.38
N THR A 330 28.26 -35.05 -4.63
CA THR A 330 28.64 -33.77 -5.26
C THR A 330 27.48 -33.07 -5.96
N GLU A 331 26.47 -33.79 -6.42
CA GLU A 331 25.35 -33.21 -7.17
C GLU A 331 24.16 -32.90 -6.22
N GLN A 332 23.50 -31.74 -6.37
CA GLN A 332 22.23 -31.44 -5.71
C GLN A 332 21.07 -31.12 -6.69
N PRO A 333 20.75 -31.99 -7.65
CA PRO A 333 19.62 -31.78 -8.55
C PRO A 333 18.34 -32.28 -7.88
N GLY A 334 17.78 -31.47 -6.99
CA GLY A 334 16.51 -31.83 -6.36
C GLY A 334 15.95 -30.79 -5.40
N LEU A 335 14.71 -31.02 -4.97
CA LEU A 335 13.91 -30.12 -4.16
C LEU A 335 13.55 -30.77 -2.83
N ILE A 336 13.73 -30.03 -1.73
CA ILE A 336 13.28 -30.42 -0.39
C ILE A 336 12.02 -29.62 -0.06
N ARG A 337 10.89 -30.31 0.06
CA ARG A 337 9.60 -29.73 0.44
C ARG A 337 9.26 -30.12 1.88
N LEU A 338 9.11 -29.12 2.74
CA LEU A 338 8.73 -29.35 4.13
C LEU A 338 7.20 -29.25 4.26
N THR A 339 6.55 -30.37 4.58
CA THR A 339 5.09 -30.42 4.77
C THR A 339 4.73 -30.47 6.25
N LYS A 340 3.43 -30.41 6.58
CA LYS A 340 2.94 -30.54 7.97
C LYS A 340 3.25 -31.92 8.56
N HIS A 341 3.25 -32.97 7.74
CA HIS A 341 3.35 -34.37 8.18
C HIS A 341 4.70 -35.03 7.88
N GLY A 342 5.56 -34.38 7.08
CA GLY A 342 6.83 -34.97 6.66
C GLY A 342 7.71 -34.02 5.87
N THR A 343 8.71 -34.59 5.24
CA THR A 343 9.59 -33.95 4.27
C THR A 343 9.58 -34.78 3.00
N ILE A 344 9.44 -34.12 1.85
CA ILE A 344 9.47 -34.76 0.53
C ILE A 344 10.75 -34.31 -0.18
N PHE A 345 11.47 -35.27 -0.75
CA PHE A 345 12.68 -35.09 -1.53
C PHE A 345 12.39 -35.50 -2.97
N ASP A 346 12.30 -34.52 -3.86
CA ASP A 346 12.17 -34.74 -5.30
C ASP A 346 13.57 -34.68 -5.92
N VAL A 347 14.08 -35.81 -6.40
CA VAL A 347 15.46 -35.95 -6.90
C VAL A 347 15.44 -36.23 -8.39
N TYR A 348 16.27 -35.51 -9.14
CA TYR A 348 16.33 -35.54 -10.60
C TYR A 348 17.76 -35.87 -11.05
N PRO A 349 18.13 -37.15 -11.23
CA PRO A 349 19.46 -37.52 -11.70
C PRO A 349 19.78 -36.89 -13.06
N LEU A 350 20.99 -36.33 -13.20
CA LEU A 350 21.42 -35.64 -14.44
C LEU A 350 21.93 -36.59 -15.53
N LYS A 351 22.16 -37.86 -15.17
CA LYS A 351 22.64 -38.92 -16.06
C LYS A 351 21.79 -40.16 -15.84
N THR A 352 21.83 -41.08 -16.81
CA THR A 352 21.27 -42.42 -16.66
C THR A 352 22.26 -43.32 -15.90
N GLY A 353 21.74 -44.39 -15.30
CA GLY A 353 22.52 -45.32 -14.49
C GLY A 353 22.17 -45.26 -13.01
N GLN A 354 23.05 -45.82 -12.16
CA GLN A 354 22.87 -45.86 -10.72
C GLN A 354 23.47 -44.63 -10.04
N HIS A 355 22.71 -44.05 -9.12
CA HIS A 355 23.12 -42.89 -8.33
C HIS A 355 22.89 -43.13 -6.84
N LEU A 356 23.84 -42.75 -5.99
CA LEU A 356 23.71 -42.84 -4.55
C LEU A 356 23.08 -41.55 -4.00
N LEU A 357 21.85 -41.64 -3.52
CA LEU A 357 21.18 -40.57 -2.77
C LEU A 357 21.49 -40.73 -1.28
N GLN A 358 22.03 -39.70 -0.66
CA GLN A 358 22.29 -39.65 0.78
C GLN A 358 21.48 -38.51 1.40
N ILE A 359 20.67 -38.81 2.42
CA ILE A 359 19.87 -37.81 3.12
C ILE A 359 20.45 -37.61 4.52
N PHE A 360 20.75 -36.36 4.84
CA PHE A 360 21.27 -35.97 6.14
C PHE A 360 20.26 -35.11 6.89
N ALA A 361 20.23 -35.25 8.20
CA ALA A 361 19.31 -34.51 9.05
C ALA A 361 19.98 -34.00 10.31
N LYS A 362 19.38 -32.98 10.93
CA LYS A 362 19.77 -32.45 12.23
C LYS A 362 18.62 -31.76 12.96
N ARG A 363 18.67 -31.70 14.29
CA ARG A 363 17.76 -30.84 15.06
C ARG A 363 18.15 -29.36 14.86
N PRO A 364 17.20 -28.48 14.50
CA PRO A 364 17.47 -27.05 14.39
C PRO A 364 18.00 -26.52 15.72
N ASP A 365 18.97 -25.60 15.68
CA ASP A 365 19.51 -24.84 16.82
C ASP A 365 20.21 -25.67 17.94
N VAL A 366 20.11 -27.01 17.92
CA VAL A 366 20.72 -27.92 18.92
C VAL A 366 21.96 -28.62 18.35
N ASP A 367 21.82 -29.20 17.15
CA ASP A 367 22.88 -29.99 16.54
C ASP A 367 23.82 -29.12 15.71
N LYS A 368 25.13 -29.27 15.92
CA LYS A 368 26.15 -28.52 15.19
C LYS A 368 26.35 -29.01 13.75
N ALA A 369 26.13 -30.30 13.49
CA ALA A 369 26.42 -30.93 12.21
C ALA A 369 25.24 -31.78 11.71
N TYR A 370 25.11 -31.87 10.39
CA TYR A 370 24.21 -32.82 9.73
C TYR A 370 24.80 -34.23 9.80
N ARG A 371 23.95 -35.23 10.01
CA ARG A 371 24.33 -36.64 10.04
C ARG A 371 23.49 -37.44 9.06
N LEU A 372 24.11 -38.43 8.41
CA LEU A 372 23.46 -39.32 7.46
C LEU A 372 22.39 -40.13 8.18
N VAL A 373 21.14 -40.04 7.73
CA VAL A 373 20.00 -40.76 8.32
C VAL A 373 19.55 -41.94 7.47
N LEU A 374 19.63 -41.81 6.14
CA LEU A 374 19.33 -42.89 5.21
C LEU A 374 20.02 -42.64 3.86
N ASP A 375 20.17 -43.72 3.09
CA ASP A 375 20.67 -43.68 1.73
C ASP A 375 19.89 -44.64 0.81
N HIS A 376 19.75 -44.26 -0.45
CA HIS A 376 19.08 -45.03 -1.50
C HIS A 376 19.95 -45.12 -2.76
N VAL A 377 19.88 -46.24 -3.46
CA VAL A 377 20.40 -46.37 -4.82
C VAL A 377 19.27 -46.04 -5.81
N ILE A 378 19.40 -44.92 -6.51
CA ILE A 378 18.47 -44.52 -7.56
C ILE A 378 18.93 -45.13 -8.89
N ASP A 379 18.09 -45.96 -9.49
CA ASP A 379 18.28 -46.50 -10.84
C ASP A 379 17.53 -45.62 -11.85
N CYS A 380 18.28 -44.79 -12.58
CA CYS A 380 17.74 -43.83 -13.53
C CYS A 380 17.76 -44.41 -14.95
N LYS A 381 16.58 -44.77 -15.48
CA LYS A 381 16.43 -45.29 -16.86
C LYS A 381 16.43 -44.20 -17.93
N ALA A 382 15.88 -43.03 -17.61
CA ALA A 382 15.82 -41.87 -18.49
C ALA A 382 15.88 -40.59 -17.65
N VAL A 383 16.60 -39.59 -18.11
CA VAL A 383 16.73 -38.28 -17.43
C VAL A 383 15.55 -37.38 -17.82
N ASP A 384 15.03 -36.62 -16.84
CA ASP A 384 14.03 -35.59 -17.10
C ASP A 384 14.69 -34.28 -17.56
N ASN A 385 14.77 -34.08 -18.88
CA ASN A 385 15.32 -32.84 -19.45
C ASN A 385 14.36 -31.64 -19.39
N SER A 386 13.09 -31.85 -18.98
CA SER A 386 12.10 -30.78 -18.88
C SER A 386 12.24 -29.96 -17.60
N VAL A 387 12.79 -30.57 -16.54
CA VAL A 387 13.00 -29.92 -15.25
C VAL A 387 14.41 -29.36 -15.17
N LYS A 388 14.52 -28.02 -15.20
CA LYS A 388 15.76 -27.30 -14.97
C LYS A 388 15.72 -26.65 -13.59
N ILE A 389 16.52 -27.14 -12.65
CA ILE A 389 16.63 -26.54 -11.31
C ILE A 389 17.74 -25.49 -11.35
N PRO A 390 17.44 -24.19 -11.16
CA PRO A 390 18.46 -23.14 -11.19
C PRO A 390 19.44 -23.29 -10.01
N THR A 391 20.73 -23.05 -10.26
CA THR A 391 21.82 -23.10 -9.26
C THR A 391 21.62 -22.13 -8.10
N ILE A 392 20.86 -21.06 -8.32
CA ILE A 392 20.52 -20.07 -7.30
C ILE A 392 19.40 -20.50 -6.34
N LEU A 393 18.68 -21.58 -6.67
CA LEU A 393 17.62 -22.13 -5.83
C LEU A 393 18.20 -22.65 -4.51
N SER A 394 17.53 -22.36 -3.40
CA SER A 394 17.96 -22.78 -2.07
C SER A 394 16.92 -23.72 -1.46
N ASN A 395 17.37 -24.89 -1.04
CA ASN A 395 16.54 -25.80 -0.27
C ASN A 395 16.49 -25.38 1.22
N PRO A 396 15.36 -25.59 1.92
CA PRO A 396 14.08 -26.11 1.40
C PRO A 396 13.29 -25.06 0.60
N VAL A 397 12.47 -25.55 -0.33
CA VAL A 397 11.63 -24.72 -1.20
C VAL A 397 10.21 -24.56 -0.68
N GLY A 398 9.58 -23.44 -1.02
CA GLY A 398 8.17 -23.15 -0.72
C GLY A 398 7.90 -22.77 0.73
N PRO A 399 6.61 -22.59 1.07
CA PRO A 399 6.20 -22.28 2.43
C PRO A 399 6.44 -23.48 3.35
N SER A 400 6.85 -23.20 4.58
CA SER A 400 7.17 -24.23 5.58
C SER A 400 7.07 -23.69 7.01
N TRP A 401 7.38 -24.52 8.01
CA TRP A 401 7.52 -24.06 9.38
C TRP A 401 8.61 -22.97 9.54
N ILE A 402 9.56 -22.86 8.59
CA ILE A 402 10.56 -21.77 8.55
C ILE A 402 9.87 -20.44 8.20
N SER A 403 9.00 -20.43 7.19
CA SER A 403 8.23 -19.22 6.84
C SER A 403 7.22 -18.85 7.92
N GLU A 404 6.57 -19.84 8.55
CA GLU A 404 5.68 -19.62 9.70
C GLU A 404 6.45 -19.03 10.88
N LYS A 405 7.63 -19.59 11.23
CA LYS A 405 8.52 -19.03 12.27
C LYS A 405 8.98 -17.62 11.94
N ALA A 406 9.11 -17.25 10.65
CA ALA A 406 9.41 -15.89 10.23
C ALA A 406 8.19 -14.94 10.29
N GLY A 407 6.97 -15.47 10.41
CA GLY A 407 5.72 -14.73 10.50
C GLY A 407 4.90 -14.68 9.20
N LEU A 408 5.26 -15.49 8.21
CA LEU A 408 4.51 -15.69 6.95
C LEU A 408 3.65 -16.95 7.09
N ILE A 409 2.35 -16.76 7.27
CA ILE A 409 1.36 -17.82 7.46
C ILE A 409 0.35 -17.80 6.29
N GLN A 410 -0.43 -18.87 6.13
CA GLN A 410 -1.48 -18.98 5.10
C GLN A 410 -0.98 -18.56 3.69
N PRO A 411 -0.02 -19.29 3.10
CA PRO A 411 0.47 -19.00 1.77
C PRO A 411 -0.65 -19.15 0.72
N SER A 412 -0.64 -18.33 -0.33
CA SER A 412 -1.57 -18.50 -1.46
C SER A 412 -1.25 -19.73 -2.30
N HIS A 413 0.01 -20.16 -2.33
CA HIS A 413 0.47 -21.35 -3.01
C HIS A 413 1.21 -22.26 -2.02
N VAL A 414 0.68 -23.45 -1.77
CA VAL A 414 1.34 -24.45 -0.92
C VAL A 414 2.40 -25.22 -1.72
N ASP A 415 2.20 -25.37 -3.03
CA ASP A 415 3.21 -25.96 -3.90
C ASP A 415 4.31 -24.93 -4.23
N PRO A 416 5.59 -25.25 -3.98
CA PRO A 416 6.72 -24.40 -4.36
C PRO A 416 6.92 -24.22 -5.86
N ILE A 417 6.35 -25.10 -6.69
CA ILE A 417 6.49 -25.05 -8.15
C ILE A 417 5.24 -24.41 -8.74
N ILE A 418 5.43 -23.32 -9.50
CA ILE A 418 4.37 -22.55 -10.13
C ILE A 418 4.59 -22.58 -11.64
N ASN A 419 3.70 -23.26 -12.36
CA ASN A 419 3.66 -23.22 -13.82
C ASN A 419 2.75 -22.06 -14.25
N THR A 420 3.24 -21.18 -15.14
CA THR A 420 2.46 -20.08 -15.72
C THR A 420 2.46 -20.15 -17.24
N GLU A 421 1.29 -19.96 -17.86
CA GLU A 421 1.12 -19.96 -19.31
C GLU A 421 1.35 -18.58 -19.93
N ASP A 422 0.99 -17.51 -19.22
CA ASP A 422 1.11 -16.13 -19.69
C ASP A 422 2.32 -15.40 -19.13
N GLY A 423 3.14 -16.09 -18.32
CA GLY A 423 4.32 -15.51 -17.70
C GLY A 423 4.02 -14.63 -16.48
N ARG A 424 2.80 -14.65 -15.94
CA ARG A 424 2.44 -13.91 -14.72
C ARG A 424 2.06 -14.88 -13.61
N CYS A 425 2.43 -14.56 -12.37
CA CYS A 425 1.92 -15.24 -11.19
C CYS A 425 1.92 -14.31 -9.97
N THR A 426 1.17 -14.66 -8.92
CA THR A 426 1.10 -13.88 -7.67
C THR A 426 1.24 -14.80 -6.47
N VAL A 427 2.29 -14.59 -5.67
CA VAL A 427 2.55 -15.33 -4.43
C VAL A 427 2.19 -14.47 -3.24
N GLY A 428 1.30 -14.93 -2.37
CA GLY A 428 0.77 -14.16 -1.25
C GLY A 428 0.91 -14.88 0.08
N PHE A 429 0.95 -14.10 1.17
CA PHE A 429 0.97 -14.59 2.55
C PHE A 429 0.13 -13.69 3.45
N VAL A 430 -0.41 -14.27 4.51
CA VAL A 430 -0.89 -13.52 5.68
C VAL A 430 0.28 -13.35 6.65
N LEU A 431 0.45 -12.14 7.15
CA LEU A 431 1.49 -11.76 8.09
C LEU A 431 0.97 -11.90 9.51
N GLU A 432 1.62 -12.76 10.28
CA GLU A 432 1.33 -12.92 11.70
C GLU A 432 1.69 -11.63 12.47
N ARG A 433 2.78 -10.97 12.08
CA ARG A 433 3.32 -9.75 12.70
C ARG A 433 3.88 -8.79 11.65
N THR A 434 4.18 -7.56 12.06
CA THR A 434 4.82 -6.60 11.15
C THR A 434 6.26 -7.02 10.88
N ILE A 435 6.55 -7.35 9.62
CA ILE A 435 7.87 -7.74 9.14
C ILE A 435 8.19 -6.97 7.87
N LYS A 436 9.44 -6.50 7.75
CA LYS A 436 9.95 -5.93 6.49
C LYS A 436 10.37 -7.10 5.60
N LEU A 437 9.77 -7.16 4.42
CA LEU A 437 10.05 -8.19 3.42
C LEU A 437 10.67 -7.56 2.19
N THR A 438 11.56 -8.33 1.56
CA THR A 438 12.09 -8.05 0.24
C THR A 438 12.03 -9.33 -0.59
N SER A 439 12.04 -9.17 -1.91
CA SER A 439 11.99 -10.30 -2.85
C SER A 439 12.94 -10.09 -4.01
N ASN A 440 13.49 -11.18 -4.53
CA ASN A 440 14.31 -11.19 -5.73
C ASN A 440 13.80 -12.25 -6.71
N LEU A 441 13.72 -11.91 -7.99
CA LEU A 441 13.52 -12.89 -9.07
C LEU A 441 14.87 -13.13 -9.76
N LYS A 442 15.29 -14.39 -9.84
CA LYS A 442 16.57 -14.78 -10.46
C LYS A 442 16.39 -15.96 -11.41
N SER A 443 17.28 -16.08 -12.38
CA SER A 443 17.31 -17.18 -13.34
C SER A 443 18.76 -17.41 -13.78
N ASP A 444 19.10 -18.66 -14.07
CA ASP A 444 20.40 -19.02 -14.65
C ASP A 444 20.45 -18.66 -16.14
N GLU A 445 19.29 -18.65 -16.81
CA GLU A 445 19.14 -18.38 -18.23
C GLU A 445 19.13 -16.86 -18.52
N VAL A 446 18.73 -16.04 -17.54
CA VAL A 446 18.56 -14.59 -17.68
C VAL A 446 19.36 -13.84 -16.62
N LYS A 447 20.50 -13.25 -17.03
CA LYS A 447 21.43 -12.58 -16.11
C LYS A 447 20.94 -11.21 -15.60
N ASN A 448 20.20 -10.46 -16.40
CA ASN A 448 19.76 -9.10 -16.07
C ASN A 448 18.24 -9.00 -16.09
N MET A 449 17.63 -8.84 -14.92
CA MET A 449 16.18 -8.79 -14.74
C MET A 449 15.79 -7.75 -13.68
N PRO A 450 16.03 -6.46 -13.93
CA PRO A 450 15.63 -5.44 -12.98
C PRO A 450 14.10 -5.35 -12.95
N ASN A 451 13.53 -5.27 -11.74
CA ASN A 451 12.13 -4.88 -11.50
C ASN A 451 11.06 -5.71 -12.23
N HIS A 452 11.13 -7.04 -12.10
CA HIS A 452 10.06 -7.96 -12.57
C HIS A 452 9.13 -8.45 -11.44
N VAL A 453 9.25 -7.87 -10.24
CA VAL A 453 8.43 -8.19 -9.08
C VAL A 453 7.93 -6.92 -8.44
N ILE A 454 6.60 -6.78 -8.31
CA ILE A 454 6.01 -5.79 -7.42
C ILE A 454 5.52 -6.48 -6.16
N GLN A 455 5.77 -5.83 -5.03
CA GLN A 455 5.26 -6.22 -3.73
C GLN A 455 4.16 -5.24 -3.36
N TRP A 456 3.03 -5.73 -2.88
CA TRP A 456 2.03 -4.87 -2.26
C TRP A 456 1.60 -5.43 -0.92
N ARG A 457 1.11 -4.56 -0.04
CA ARG A 457 0.75 -4.93 1.33
C ARG A 457 -0.51 -4.19 1.75
N GLN A 458 -1.55 -4.96 2.06
CA GLN A 458 -2.82 -4.43 2.55
C GLN A 458 -3.16 -5.09 3.88
N LYS A 459 -3.33 -4.30 4.94
CA LYS A 459 -3.55 -4.81 6.30
C LYS A 459 -2.47 -5.84 6.71
N ARG A 460 -2.87 -7.11 6.90
CA ARG A 460 -1.98 -8.24 7.21
C ARG A 460 -1.63 -9.08 5.98
N LYS A 461 -2.08 -8.75 4.78
CA LYS A 461 -1.76 -9.50 3.56
C LYS A 461 -0.57 -8.88 2.84
N VAL A 462 0.34 -9.70 2.35
CA VAL A 462 1.40 -9.30 1.41
C VAL A 462 1.30 -10.17 0.16
N GLU A 463 1.49 -9.59 -1.01
CA GLU A 463 1.62 -10.35 -2.25
C GLU A 463 2.80 -9.85 -3.09
N PHE A 464 3.38 -10.79 -3.83
CA PHE A 464 4.48 -10.62 -4.77
C PHE A 464 3.95 -10.99 -6.15
N GLN A 465 3.69 -10.00 -6.98
CA GLN A 465 3.27 -10.21 -8.36
C GLN A 465 4.50 -10.22 -9.27
N VAL A 466 4.65 -11.31 -10.01
CA VAL A 466 5.80 -11.60 -10.86
C VAL A 466 5.38 -11.57 -12.32
N HIS A 467 6.10 -10.83 -13.16
CA HIS A 467 5.94 -10.81 -14.61
C HIS A 467 7.25 -11.25 -15.27
N LEU A 468 7.26 -12.40 -15.92
CA LEU A 468 8.47 -13.01 -16.48
C LEU A 468 8.92 -12.29 -17.76
N PRO A 469 10.22 -11.94 -17.89
CA PRO A 469 10.73 -11.23 -19.06
C PRO A 469 10.67 -12.04 -20.35
N GLN A 470 10.78 -13.36 -20.23
CA GLN A 470 10.76 -14.31 -21.34
C GLN A 470 10.40 -15.72 -20.81
N PRO A 471 10.13 -16.72 -21.68
CA PRO A 471 9.95 -18.10 -21.25
C PRO A 471 11.24 -18.63 -20.61
N GLY A 472 11.11 -19.51 -19.63
CA GLY A 472 12.25 -20.04 -18.88
C GLY A 472 11.89 -20.46 -17.47
N THR A 473 12.92 -20.72 -16.67
CA THR A 473 12.79 -21.09 -15.26
C THR A 473 13.39 -20.03 -14.34
N TYR A 474 12.64 -19.65 -13.31
CA TYR A 474 12.94 -18.54 -12.42
C TYR A 474 12.75 -18.93 -10.96
N VAL A 475 13.51 -18.29 -10.08
CA VAL A 475 13.41 -18.47 -8.63
C VAL A 475 12.96 -17.14 -8.02
N LEU A 476 11.77 -17.12 -7.42
CA LEU A 476 11.33 -16.03 -6.57
C LEU A 476 11.80 -16.30 -5.14
N GLN A 477 12.80 -15.55 -4.68
CA GLN A 477 13.34 -15.63 -3.32
C GLN A 477 12.70 -14.56 -2.44
N ILE A 478 12.25 -14.92 -1.24
CA ILE A 478 11.65 -14.02 -0.25
C ILE A 478 12.53 -13.95 0.99
N PHE A 479 12.84 -12.73 1.42
CA PHE A 479 13.72 -12.44 2.56
C PHE A 479 12.98 -11.61 3.62
N GLY A 480 13.29 -11.87 4.88
CA GLY A 480 12.88 -11.04 6.02
C GLY A 480 14.04 -10.18 6.49
N GLY A 481 13.80 -8.91 6.76
CA GLY A 481 14.86 -7.94 7.07
C GLY A 481 15.87 -8.41 8.12
N SER A 482 15.41 -8.91 9.27
CA SER A 482 16.27 -9.49 10.32
C SER A 482 16.40 -11.02 10.24
N SER A 483 15.50 -11.69 9.52
CA SER A 483 15.43 -13.16 9.43
C SER A 483 16.29 -13.73 8.31
N GLY A 484 16.78 -12.91 7.38
CA GLY A 484 17.50 -13.36 6.20
C GLY A 484 16.58 -14.08 5.21
N TYR A 485 17.11 -15.11 4.55
CA TYR A 485 16.34 -15.95 3.62
C TYR A 485 15.19 -16.66 4.33
N ILE A 486 13.97 -16.59 3.78
CA ILE A 486 12.79 -17.26 4.33
C ILE A 486 12.40 -18.48 3.50
N CYS A 487 12.13 -18.28 2.21
CA CYS A 487 11.73 -19.33 1.28
C CYS A 487 11.90 -18.87 -0.18
N ASN A 488 11.81 -19.82 -1.12
CA ASN A 488 11.72 -19.52 -2.53
C ASN A 488 10.67 -20.36 -3.27
N TYR A 489 10.16 -19.84 -4.38
CA TYR A 489 9.31 -20.55 -5.33
C TYR A 489 10.05 -20.73 -6.66
N LEU A 490 9.86 -21.89 -7.28
CA LEU A 490 10.31 -22.18 -8.64
C LEU A 490 9.17 -21.85 -9.60
N ILE A 491 9.39 -20.92 -10.52
CA ILE A 491 8.39 -20.46 -11.48
C ILE A 491 8.86 -20.86 -12.88
N THR A 492 8.01 -21.57 -13.61
CA THR A 492 8.31 -22.13 -14.93
C THR A 492 7.32 -21.61 -15.96
N CYS A 493 7.82 -21.27 -17.15
CA CYS A 493 7.00 -20.83 -18.27
C CYS A 493 7.56 -21.35 -19.59
N SER A 494 6.77 -22.13 -20.33
CA SER A 494 7.17 -22.71 -21.61
C SER A 494 6.63 -21.96 -22.83
N ASN A 495 5.70 -21.02 -22.64
CA ASN A 495 5.05 -20.31 -23.75
C ASN A 495 6.00 -19.29 -24.40
N PRO A 496 6.40 -19.47 -25.68
CA PRO A 496 7.37 -18.61 -26.37
C PRO A 496 6.91 -17.16 -26.60
N SER A 497 5.60 -16.90 -26.47
CA SER A 497 5.04 -15.55 -26.65
C SER A 497 5.23 -14.63 -25.44
N VAL A 498 5.63 -15.17 -24.28
CA VAL A 498 5.83 -14.41 -23.05
C VAL A 498 6.99 -13.45 -23.20
N LYS A 499 6.72 -12.15 -23.03
CA LYS A 499 7.73 -11.09 -23.15
C LYS A 499 7.35 -9.84 -22.34
N TRP A 500 7.21 -9.97 -21.02
CA TRP A 500 6.83 -8.84 -20.18
C TRP A 500 7.97 -7.83 -20.04
N LYS A 501 7.65 -6.54 -20.14
CA LYS A 501 8.59 -5.47 -19.82
C LYS A 501 8.81 -5.39 -18.31
N PRO A 502 9.99 -4.94 -17.84
CA PRO A 502 10.18 -4.64 -16.43
C PRO A 502 9.22 -3.53 -16.00
N PHE A 503 8.83 -3.55 -14.72
CA PHE A 503 8.16 -2.43 -14.10
C PHE A 503 9.09 -1.20 -14.08
N PRO A 504 8.54 0.03 -14.11
CA PRO A 504 9.35 1.25 -14.12
C PRO A 504 10.37 1.26 -12.96
N ALA A 505 11.63 1.61 -13.23
CA ALA A 505 12.68 1.62 -12.23
C ALA A 505 12.48 2.61 -11.08
N VAL A 506 11.71 3.68 -11.30
CA VAL A 506 11.32 4.63 -10.24
C VAL A 506 10.19 4.12 -9.33
N LEU A 507 9.64 2.93 -9.59
CA LEU A 507 8.62 2.30 -8.77
C LEU A 507 9.25 1.68 -7.51
N HIS A 508 8.77 2.05 -6.33
CA HIS A 508 9.25 1.50 -5.07
C HIS A 508 8.27 0.45 -4.52
N ASN A 509 8.84 -0.63 -4.00
CA ASN A 509 8.13 -1.64 -3.24
C ASN A 509 8.13 -1.27 -1.73
N PRO A 510 7.02 -1.49 -1.00
CA PRO A 510 5.73 -1.95 -1.50
C PRO A 510 4.98 -0.86 -2.32
N VAL A 511 4.36 -1.27 -3.43
CA VAL A 511 3.51 -0.42 -4.27
C VAL A 511 2.16 -0.22 -3.59
N GLY A 512 1.62 0.98 -3.72
CA GLY A 512 0.35 1.41 -3.17
C GLY A 512 0.41 1.84 -1.71
N PRO A 513 -0.72 2.33 -1.16
CA PRO A 513 -0.88 2.59 0.25
C PRO A 513 -0.70 1.30 1.05
N ASN A 514 -0.02 1.39 2.18
CA ASN A 514 0.27 0.22 3.01
C ASN A 514 0.09 0.57 4.51
N PRO A 515 0.22 -0.40 5.43
CA PRO A 515 0.01 -0.13 6.85
C PRO A 515 0.92 0.96 7.45
N ASP A 516 2.05 1.28 6.83
CA ASP A 516 2.90 2.39 7.28
C ASP A 516 2.37 3.75 6.77
N THR A 517 1.73 3.79 5.59
CA THR A 517 0.94 4.94 5.11
C THR A 517 -0.22 5.27 6.06
N GLU A 518 -0.96 4.26 6.51
CA GLU A 518 -2.09 4.41 7.44
C GLU A 518 -1.64 4.98 8.80
N LYS A 519 -0.48 4.55 9.31
CA LYS A 519 0.10 5.07 10.58
C LYS A 519 0.41 6.57 10.52
N ILE A 520 0.79 7.07 9.35
CA ILE A 520 1.07 8.51 9.14
C ILE A 520 -0.23 9.31 9.10
N GLY A 521 -1.37 8.65 8.86
CA GLY A 521 -2.69 9.25 8.89
C GLY A 521 -3.37 9.40 7.54
N ILE A 522 -2.89 8.67 6.53
CA ILE A 522 -3.36 8.72 5.16
C ILE A 522 -4.00 7.37 4.84
N HIS A 523 -5.28 7.40 4.50
CA HIS A 523 -6.06 6.21 4.18
C HIS A 523 -6.60 6.32 2.75
N PRO A 524 -6.39 5.35 1.86
CA PRO A 524 -6.96 5.40 0.52
C PRO A 524 -8.48 5.38 0.59
N SER A 525 -9.13 6.34 -0.09
CA SER A 525 -10.59 6.45 -0.15
C SER A 525 -11.17 6.09 -1.52
N SER A 526 -10.37 6.08 -2.60
CA SER A 526 -10.81 5.61 -3.93
C SER A 526 -10.17 4.31 -4.38
N HIS A 527 -8.85 4.22 -4.47
CA HIS A 527 -8.14 3.05 -5.01
C HIS A 527 -7.27 2.42 -3.92
N PRO A 528 -7.73 1.36 -3.23
CA PRO A 528 -6.89 0.64 -2.28
C PRO A 528 -5.84 -0.25 -2.96
N GLU A 529 -6.07 -0.58 -4.24
CA GLU A 529 -5.19 -1.42 -5.05
C GLU A 529 -4.00 -0.62 -5.62
N PRO A 530 -2.82 -1.24 -5.75
CA PRO A 530 -1.57 -0.55 -6.03
C PRO A 530 -1.35 -0.27 -7.53
N VAL A 531 -2.01 -1.07 -8.38
CA VAL A 531 -1.98 -0.96 -9.85
C VAL A 531 -3.35 -0.49 -10.33
N ILE A 532 -3.39 0.59 -11.09
CA ILE A 532 -4.62 1.16 -11.63
C ILE A 532 -4.55 1.12 -13.15
N ASN A 533 -5.47 0.41 -13.78
CA ASN A 533 -5.63 0.39 -15.23
C ASN A 533 -6.65 1.46 -15.64
N THR A 534 -6.33 2.24 -16.68
CA THR A 534 -7.23 3.25 -17.26
C THR A 534 -7.29 3.12 -18.77
N GLU A 535 -8.50 3.17 -19.34
CA GLU A 535 -8.73 3.08 -20.79
C GLU A 535 -8.79 4.46 -21.46
N ASP A 536 -9.20 5.49 -20.71
CA ASP A 536 -9.34 6.86 -21.19
C ASP A 536 -8.13 7.74 -20.84
N GLY A 537 -7.17 7.22 -20.05
CA GLY A 537 -6.01 7.96 -19.60
C GLY A 537 -6.28 8.90 -18.42
N CYS A 538 -7.47 8.88 -17.83
CA CYS A 538 -7.80 9.66 -16.65
C CYS A 538 -7.88 8.78 -15.40
N CYS A 539 -7.49 9.33 -14.25
CA CYS A 539 -7.64 8.65 -12.95
C CYS A 539 -7.85 9.64 -11.80
N ASN A 540 -8.73 9.30 -10.85
CA ASN A 540 -9.02 10.08 -9.65
C ASN A 540 -8.62 9.32 -8.38
N ILE A 541 -7.47 9.67 -7.81
CA ILE A 541 -6.91 8.99 -6.64
C ILE A 541 -7.15 9.87 -5.41
N SER A 542 -7.89 9.37 -4.44
CA SER A 542 -8.28 10.12 -3.24
C SER A 542 -7.80 9.42 -1.97
N PHE A 543 -7.47 10.23 -0.97
CA PHE A 543 -7.08 9.78 0.36
C PHE A 543 -7.78 10.59 1.44
N ALA A 544 -8.41 9.88 2.38
CA ALA A 544 -8.85 10.46 3.63
C ALA A 544 -7.66 10.73 4.56
N LEU A 545 -7.66 11.90 5.19
CA LEU A 545 -6.62 12.38 6.10
C LEU A 545 -7.20 12.47 7.51
N ASN A 546 -6.56 11.83 8.48
CA ASN A 546 -6.93 11.95 9.90
C ASN A 546 -6.14 13.04 10.65
N LYS A 547 -5.15 13.64 9.98
CA LYS A 547 -4.31 14.73 10.47
C LYS A 547 -4.10 15.74 9.34
N VAL A 548 -3.86 17.00 9.71
CA VAL A 548 -3.49 18.04 8.74
C VAL A 548 -2.08 17.74 8.24
N LEU A 549 -1.97 17.38 6.96
CA LEU A 549 -0.72 17.02 6.31
C LEU A 549 -0.57 17.81 5.01
N HIS A 550 0.60 18.40 4.80
CA HIS A 550 0.96 18.97 3.50
C HIS A 550 1.37 17.82 2.58
N ILE A 551 0.57 17.52 1.56
CA ILE A 551 0.80 16.43 0.62
C ILE A 551 1.14 17.02 -0.75
N SER A 552 2.07 16.38 -1.44
CA SER A 552 2.38 16.67 -2.84
C SER A 552 2.52 15.37 -3.64
N SER A 553 2.54 15.50 -4.96
CA SER A 553 2.62 14.35 -5.86
C SER A 553 3.52 14.61 -7.06
N CYS A 554 4.06 13.54 -7.62
CA CYS A 554 4.89 13.57 -8.83
C CYS A 554 4.51 12.40 -9.74
N LEU A 555 4.19 12.71 -11.01
CA LEU A 555 3.92 11.70 -12.03
C LEU A 555 5.16 11.52 -12.91
N LYS A 556 5.57 10.28 -13.10
CA LYS A 556 6.69 9.90 -13.98
C LYS A 556 6.22 8.88 -15.01
N TYR A 557 6.81 8.90 -16.20
CA TYR A 557 6.54 7.97 -17.28
C TYR A 557 7.79 7.14 -17.57
N GLU A 558 7.69 5.81 -17.50
CA GLU A 558 8.73 4.84 -17.90
C GLU A 558 10.20 5.11 -17.46
N ASP A 559 10.45 5.95 -16.44
CA ASP A 559 11.78 6.40 -15.93
C ASP A 559 12.34 7.74 -16.46
N VAL A 560 11.47 8.58 -17.06
CA VAL A 560 11.80 9.94 -17.52
C VAL A 560 11.59 10.99 -16.40
N LYS A 561 12.11 12.21 -16.60
CA LYS A 561 11.86 13.41 -15.78
C LYS A 561 10.36 13.55 -15.42
N PRO A 562 10.04 14.11 -14.23
CA PRO A 562 8.66 14.38 -13.83
C PRO A 562 7.84 15.06 -14.92
N LEU A 563 6.65 14.51 -15.18
CA LEU A 563 5.67 15.13 -16.06
C LEU A 563 5.06 16.34 -15.35
N ARG A 564 5.23 17.52 -15.93
CA ARG A 564 4.70 18.77 -15.40
C ARG A 564 3.24 18.93 -15.79
N ASN A 565 2.43 19.41 -14.87
CA ASN A 565 1.06 19.84 -15.11
C ASN A 565 0.16 18.73 -15.68
N HIS A 566 0.38 17.46 -15.31
CA HIS A 566 -0.51 16.33 -15.63
C HIS A 566 -1.33 15.86 -14.42
N ILE A 567 -1.23 16.58 -13.30
CA ILE A 567 -1.95 16.30 -12.06
C ILE A 567 -2.62 17.60 -11.60
N ILE A 568 -3.91 17.54 -11.31
CA ILE A 568 -4.59 18.51 -10.45
C ILE A 568 -4.72 17.89 -9.06
N GLN A 569 -4.21 18.59 -8.06
CA GLN A 569 -4.36 18.23 -6.66
C GLN A 569 -5.43 19.12 -6.02
N LYS A 570 -6.46 18.51 -5.44
CA LYS A 570 -7.45 19.17 -4.60
C LYS A 570 -7.16 18.82 -3.14
N SER A 571 -6.95 19.83 -2.31
CA SER A 571 -6.64 19.65 -0.88
C SER A 571 -7.76 20.22 -0.01
N GLN A 572 -8.40 19.36 0.78
CA GLN A 572 -9.41 19.71 1.77
C GLN A 572 -8.91 19.32 3.16
N LYS A 573 -9.59 19.78 4.22
CA LYS A 573 -9.18 19.54 5.62
C LYS A 573 -8.91 18.06 5.95
N ASN A 574 -9.76 17.16 5.46
CA ASN A 574 -9.71 15.72 5.76
C ASN A 574 -9.57 14.84 4.51
N ASN A 575 -9.28 15.42 3.34
CA ASN A 575 -9.23 14.66 2.08
C ASN A 575 -8.28 15.33 1.09
N VAL A 576 -7.54 14.52 0.34
CA VAL A 576 -6.76 14.98 -0.81
C VAL A 576 -7.12 14.14 -2.02
N THR A 577 -7.30 14.77 -3.17
CA THR A 577 -7.63 14.09 -4.43
C THR A 577 -6.66 14.52 -5.52
N PHE A 578 -6.16 13.56 -6.29
CA PHE A 578 -5.30 13.73 -7.45
C PHE A 578 -6.08 13.33 -8.70
N ASN A 579 -6.42 14.31 -9.55
CA ASN A 579 -6.93 14.07 -10.90
C ASN A 579 -5.74 14.01 -11.86
N VAL A 580 -5.44 12.81 -12.35
CA VAL A 580 -4.31 12.52 -13.23
C VAL A 580 -4.80 12.38 -14.67
N ARG A 581 -4.10 13.00 -15.61
CA ARG A 581 -4.33 12.86 -17.05
C ARG A 581 -3.05 12.40 -17.75
N LEU A 582 -3.09 11.22 -18.34
CA LEU A 582 -1.94 10.58 -18.97
C LEU A 582 -1.79 11.09 -20.42
N PRO A 583 -0.59 11.54 -20.83
CA PRO A 583 -0.36 12.09 -22.17
C PRO A 583 -0.40 11.04 -23.29
N GLN A 584 -0.19 9.76 -22.97
CA GLN A 584 -0.17 8.67 -23.94
C GLN A 584 -0.39 7.31 -23.27
N ALA A 585 -0.49 6.24 -24.07
CA ALA A 585 -0.42 4.88 -23.57
C ALA A 585 0.95 4.57 -22.95
N GLY A 586 0.96 3.72 -21.92
CA GLY A 586 2.14 3.19 -21.26
C GLY A 586 2.01 3.11 -19.75
N SER A 587 3.15 2.97 -19.06
CA SER A 587 3.22 2.78 -17.60
C SER A 587 3.75 4.02 -16.90
N TYR A 588 3.03 4.47 -15.88
CA TYR A 588 3.33 5.68 -15.12
C TYR A 588 3.44 5.37 -13.63
N VAL A 589 4.30 6.11 -12.94
CA VAL A 589 4.44 6.03 -11.49
C VAL A 589 3.98 7.34 -10.88
N LEU A 590 2.91 7.29 -10.10
CA LEU A 590 2.46 8.40 -9.28
C LEU A 590 3.07 8.26 -7.89
N GLN A 591 4.03 9.11 -7.55
CA GLN A 591 4.66 9.16 -6.24
C GLN A 591 3.97 10.21 -5.36
N ILE A 592 3.64 9.84 -4.12
CA ILE A 592 3.01 10.71 -3.12
C ILE A 592 4.02 11.02 -2.01
N PHE A 593 4.12 12.29 -1.65
CA PHE A 593 5.04 12.80 -0.64
C PHE A 593 4.28 13.60 0.42
N GLY A 594 4.75 13.57 1.65
CA GLY A 594 4.31 14.48 2.71
C GLY A 594 5.44 15.43 3.08
N GLY A 595 5.12 16.69 3.33
CA GLY A 595 6.09 17.78 3.47
C GLY A 595 7.26 17.45 4.41
N SER A 596 6.98 17.10 5.66
CA SER A 596 8.00 16.70 6.64
C SER A 596 8.30 15.20 6.66
N THR A 597 7.40 14.37 6.14
CA THR A 597 7.52 12.90 6.17
C THR A 597 8.34 12.33 5.02
N GLY A 598 8.53 13.11 3.94
CA GLY A 598 9.18 12.65 2.72
C GLY A 598 8.28 11.72 1.90
N TYR A 599 8.88 10.73 1.25
CA TYR A 599 8.16 9.73 0.43
C TYR A 599 7.16 8.92 1.27
N ILE A 600 5.93 8.75 0.76
CA ILE A 600 4.85 8.03 1.46
C ILE A 600 4.53 6.71 0.77
N CYS A 601 4.15 6.77 -0.52
CA CYS A 601 3.81 5.60 -1.33
C CYS A 601 3.83 5.96 -2.82
N ASN A 602 3.68 4.96 -3.69
CA ASN A 602 3.45 5.18 -5.12
C ASN A 602 2.37 4.25 -5.71
N TYR A 603 1.68 4.70 -6.75
CA TYR A 603 0.84 3.84 -7.59
C TYR A 603 1.52 3.58 -8.93
N LEU A 604 1.23 2.41 -9.50
CA LEU A 604 1.50 2.10 -10.91
C LEU A 604 0.22 2.34 -11.71
N LEU A 605 0.24 3.30 -12.63
CA LEU A 605 -0.88 3.58 -13.53
C LEU A 605 -0.55 3.00 -14.91
N ILE A 606 -1.46 2.23 -15.49
CA ILE A 606 -1.27 1.57 -16.78
C ILE A 606 -2.37 2.03 -17.73
N CYS A 607 -1.98 2.60 -18.87
CA CYS A 607 -2.89 2.95 -19.96
C CYS A 607 -2.54 2.11 -21.20
N THR A 608 -3.46 1.27 -21.65
CA THR A 608 -3.25 0.39 -22.81
C THR A 608 -3.77 1.00 -24.12
N ASN A 609 -4.62 2.03 -24.05
CA ASN A 609 -5.25 2.62 -25.22
C ASN A 609 -4.32 3.62 -25.93
N PRO A 610 -3.84 3.33 -27.17
CA PRO A 610 -2.91 4.19 -27.90
C PRO A 610 -3.52 5.53 -28.37
N ASN A 611 -4.85 5.67 -28.31
CA ASN A 611 -5.54 6.90 -28.71
C ASN A 611 -5.55 7.98 -27.62
N VAL A 612 -5.15 7.64 -26.40
CA VAL A 612 -5.07 8.60 -25.30
C VAL A 612 -4.01 9.67 -25.61
N LYS A 613 -4.41 10.93 -25.58
CA LYS A 613 -3.57 12.11 -25.87
C LYS A 613 -3.98 13.33 -25.03
N TRP A 614 -3.94 13.22 -23.71
CA TRP A 614 -4.30 14.36 -22.86
C TRP A 614 -3.21 15.44 -22.87
N PRO A 615 -3.55 16.71 -23.17
CA PRO A 615 -2.62 17.82 -23.00
C PRO A 615 -2.33 18.08 -21.52
N PRO A 616 -1.18 18.70 -21.19
CA PRO A 616 -0.96 19.21 -19.85
C PRO A 616 -1.98 20.29 -19.50
N PHE A 617 -2.30 20.41 -18.21
CA PHE A 617 -3.00 21.55 -17.65
C PHE A 617 -2.19 22.85 -17.87
N PRO A 618 -2.85 24.03 -17.88
CA PRO A 618 -2.17 25.31 -18.12
C PRO A 618 -0.92 25.49 -17.26
N ALA A 619 0.15 26.06 -17.83
CA ALA A 619 1.44 26.24 -17.15
C ALA A 619 1.34 27.07 -15.84
N ALA A 620 0.46 28.07 -15.83
CA ALA A 620 0.20 28.95 -14.69
C ALA A 620 -0.64 28.31 -13.57
N LEU A 621 -1.12 27.07 -13.74
CA LEU A 621 -1.91 26.37 -12.74
C LEU A 621 -0.98 25.85 -11.62
N HIS A 622 -1.25 26.27 -10.38
CA HIS A 622 -0.52 25.80 -9.20
C HIS A 622 -1.34 24.76 -8.44
N ASN A 623 -0.65 23.75 -7.89
CA ASN A 623 -1.25 22.78 -6.98
C ASN A 623 -0.96 23.19 -5.52
N PRO A 624 -1.89 22.98 -4.58
CA PRO A 624 -3.26 22.51 -4.82
C PRO A 624 -4.13 23.56 -5.52
N VAL A 625 -5.00 23.11 -6.44
CA VAL A 625 -5.96 23.96 -7.15
C VAL A 625 -7.20 24.11 -6.27
N GLY A 626 -7.76 25.33 -6.27
CA GLY A 626 -8.93 25.74 -5.52
C GLY A 626 -8.62 26.15 -4.07
N PRO A 627 -9.65 26.54 -3.32
CA PRO A 627 -9.54 26.85 -1.91
C PRO A 627 -9.07 25.62 -1.13
N ASN A 628 -8.13 25.83 -0.22
CA ASN A 628 -7.54 24.79 0.60
C ASN A 628 -7.38 25.28 2.05
N PRO A 629 -6.97 24.43 3.02
CA PRO A 629 -6.83 24.84 4.41
C PRO A 629 -5.89 26.03 4.66
N GLU A 630 -4.92 26.31 3.79
CA GLU A 630 -4.07 27.51 3.91
C GLU A 630 -4.80 28.77 3.42
N THR A 631 -5.73 28.65 2.46
CA THR A 631 -6.61 29.75 2.03
C THR A 631 -7.47 30.28 3.18
N GLU A 632 -8.07 29.38 3.98
CA GLU A 632 -8.87 29.76 5.14
C GLU A 632 -8.01 30.44 6.23
N LYS A 633 -6.77 30.01 6.43
CA LYS A 633 -5.85 30.63 7.41
C LYS A 633 -5.47 32.07 7.06
N VAL A 634 -5.43 32.40 5.77
CA VAL A 634 -5.20 33.78 5.31
C VAL A 634 -6.41 34.68 5.56
N GLY A 635 -7.61 34.10 5.73
CA GLY A 635 -8.87 34.81 5.99
C GLY A 635 -9.89 34.74 4.85
N LEU A 636 -9.60 34.01 3.78
CA LEU A 636 -10.54 33.72 2.68
C LEU A 636 -11.34 32.45 3.00
N CYS A 637 -12.50 32.65 3.59
CA CYS A 637 -13.35 31.58 4.13
C CYS A 637 -14.59 31.37 3.26
N ARG A 638 -15.21 30.19 3.40
CA ARG A 638 -16.52 29.86 2.78
C ARG A 638 -16.62 30.25 1.29
N PRO A 639 -15.77 29.66 0.43
CA PRO A 639 -15.83 29.93 -1.01
C PRO A 639 -17.19 29.56 -1.58
N SER A 640 -17.70 30.38 -2.52
CA SER A 640 -18.86 30.05 -3.35
C SER A 640 -18.69 28.75 -4.14
N HIS A 641 -17.45 28.43 -4.54
CA HIS A 641 -17.09 27.26 -5.32
C HIS A 641 -16.04 26.45 -4.56
N SER A 642 -16.43 25.29 -4.04
CA SER A 642 -15.49 24.33 -3.44
C SER A 642 -14.77 23.46 -4.48
N GLU A 643 -15.29 23.41 -5.71
CA GLU A 643 -14.66 22.67 -6.80
C GLU A 643 -13.59 23.53 -7.49
N PRO A 644 -12.38 22.98 -7.70
CA PRO A 644 -11.26 23.73 -8.26
C PRO A 644 -11.38 23.98 -9.78
N ILE A 645 -12.19 23.17 -10.46
CA ILE A 645 -12.46 23.28 -11.89
C ILE A 645 -13.89 23.75 -12.05
N ILE A 646 -14.07 24.93 -12.66
CA ILE A 646 -15.39 25.54 -12.88
C ILE A 646 -15.65 25.54 -14.38
N ASN A 647 -16.69 24.82 -14.80
CA ASN A 647 -17.18 24.86 -16.16
C ASN A 647 -18.25 25.94 -16.28
N THR A 648 -18.12 26.84 -17.25
CA THR A 648 -19.13 27.85 -17.59
C THR A 648 -19.62 27.63 -19.02
N GLU A 649 -20.92 27.82 -19.28
CA GLU A 649 -21.53 27.67 -20.62
C GLU A 649 -21.61 29.00 -21.38
N ASP A 650 -21.72 30.12 -20.69
CA ASP A 650 -21.84 31.46 -21.25
C ASP A 650 -20.55 32.27 -21.12
N GLY A 651 -19.50 31.69 -20.53
CA GLY A 651 -18.22 32.34 -20.29
C GLY A 651 -18.22 33.29 -19.10
N SER A 652 -19.30 33.37 -18.32
CA SER A 652 -19.36 34.16 -17.10
C SER A 652 -19.26 33.27 -15.86
N CYS A 653 -18.63 33.78 -14.79
CA CYS A 653 -18.52 33.10 -13.52
C CYS A 653 -18.37 34.13 -12.38
N ILE A 654 -19.00 33.86 -11.24
CA ILE A 654 -18.85 34.67 -10.03
C ILE A 654 -18.19 33.83 -8.95
N ILE A 655 -17.01 34.21 -8.52
CA ILE A 655 -16.30 33.56 -7.42
C ILE A 655 -16.28 34.51 -6.23
N SER A 656 -16.96 34.15 -5.15
CA SER A 656 -16.95 34.91 -3.90
C SER A 656 -16.40 34.12 -2.72
N PHE A 657 -15.92 34.85 -1.71
CA PHE A 657 -15.46 34.34 -0.41
C PHE A 657 -15.99 35.23 0.71
N ALA A 658 -16.28 34.63 1.87
CA ALA A 658 -16.40 35.38 3.12
C ALA A 658 -15.01 35.77 3.63
N LEU A 659 -14.91 36.93 4.29
CA LEU A 659 -13.69 37.46 4.84
C LEU A 659 -13.76 37.48 6.37
N ASP A 660 -12.82 36.81 7.02
CA ASP A 660 -12.67 36.86 8.48
C ASP A 660 -11.82 38.06 8.93
N THR A 661 -11.05 38.65 8.02
CA THR A 661 -10.21 39.84 8.22
C THR A 661 -10.29 40.75 6.99
N VAL A 662 -9.95 42.04 7.15
CA VAL A 662 -9.84 42.95 6.01
C VAL A 662 -8.56 42.63 5.24
N LEU A 663 -8.70 42.18 4.00
CA LEU A 663 -7.60 41.77 3.13
C LEU A 663 -7.51 42.66 1.89
N LYS A 664 -6.27 43.03 1.52
CA LYS A 664 -6.01 43.71 0.26
C LYS A 664 -5.63 42.69 -0.81
N LEU A 665 -6.64 42.34 -1.61
CA LEU A 665 -6.54 41.25 -2.58
C LEU A 665 -6.41 41.78 -4.00
N THR A 666 -5.56 41.10 -4.77
CA THR A 666 -5.44 41.29 -6.23
C THR A 666 -5.66 39.95 -6.93
N SER A 667 -5.93 39.99 -8.24
CA SER A 667 -6.19 38.79 -9.02
C SER A 667 -5.63 38.87 -10.43
N SER A 668 -5.31 37.72 -11.02
CA SER A 668 -4.93 37.58 -12.42
C SER A 668 -5.79 36.54 -13.12
N LEU A 669 -6.04 36.75 -14.42
CA LEU A 669 -6.70 35.79 -15.29
C LEU A 669 -5.74 35.47 -16.43
N ILE A 670 -5.32 34.21 -16.55
CA ILE A 670 -4.29 33.79 -17.50
C ILE A 670 -4.90 32.75 -18.43
N SER A 671 -4.83 32.95 -19.74
CA SER A 671 -5.30 31.95 -20.71
C SER A 671 -4.40 30.71 -20.75
N HIS A 672 -4.89 29.63 -21.36
CA HIS A 672 -4.15 28.37 -21.47
C HIS A 672 -2.74 28.53 -22.08
N ASP A 673 -2.58 29.43 -23.05
CA ASP A 673 -1.32 29.77 -23.73
C ASP A 673 -0.43 30.73 -22.92
N GLY A 674 -0.84 31.11 -21.71
CA GLY A 674 -0.04 31.91 -20.78
C GLY A 674 -0.19 33.42 -20.95
N GLN A 675 -1.13 33.90 -21.76
CA GLN A 675 -1.38 35.34 -21.90
C GLN A 675 -2.17 35.86 -20.69
N ASN A 676 -1.76 37.01 -20.15
CA ASN A 676 -2.50 37.69 -19.10
C ASN A 676 -3.68 38.45 -19.72
N ILE A 677 -4.89 38.15 -19.24
CA ILE A 677 -6.15 38.67 -19.74
C ILE A 677 -6.57 39.84 -18.85
N LEU A 678 -6.34 41.06 -19.35
CA LEU A 678 -6.60 42.31 -18.63
C LEU A 678 -8.07 42.72 -18.75
N ASN A 679 -8.59 43.38 -17.70
CA ASN A 679 -9.94 43.96 -17.69
C ASN A 679 -11.07 42.95 -17.93
N HIS A 680 -10.90 41.68 -17.56
CA HIS A 680 -11.95 40.65 -17.64
C HIS A 680 -12.40 40.13 -16.26
N VAL A 681 -11.89 40.76 -15.19
CA VAL A 681 -12.25 40.48 -13.81
C VAL A 681 -12.70 41.77 -13.16
N LEU A 682 -13.90 41.78 -12.59
CA LEU A 682 -14.45 42.86 -11.78
C LEU A 682 -14.49 42.41 -10.33
N GLN A 683 -13.77 43.11 -9.45
CA GLN A 683 -13.63 42.76 -8.03
C GLN A 683 -14.50 43.69 -7.18
N LYS A 684 -15.43 43.14 -6.41
CA LYS A 684 -16.21 43.87 -5.40
C LYS A 684 -15.70 43.51 -4.02
N SER A 685 -15.28 44.50 -3.23
CA SER A 685 -14.73 44.27 -1.89
C SER A 685 -15.63 44.92 -0.84
N GLN A 686 -16.12 44.11 0.09
CA GLN A 686 -16.92 44.51 1.25
C GLN A 686 -16.20 44.07 2.52
N LYS A 687 -16.66 44.54 3.69
CA LYS A 687 -16.00 44.27 4.98
C LYS A 687 -15.88 42.78 5.31
N ASP A 688 -16.88 41.97 4.95
CA ASP A 688 -17.01 40.56 5.30
C ASP A 688 -17.08 39.63 4.07
N ARG A 689 -16.95 40.19 2.85
CA ARG A 689 -17.10 39.45 1.61
C ARG A 689 -16.32 40.07 0.46
N ILE A 690 -15.75 39.23 -0.39
CA ILE A 690 -15.17 39.61 -1.68
C ILE A 690 -15.82 38.82 -2.80
N GLU A 691 -16.03 39.46 -3.95
CA GLU A 691 -16.56 38.82 -5.16
C GLU A 691 -15.71 39.17 -6.38
N PHE A 692 -15.48 38.17 -7.23
CA PHE A 692 -14.82 38.30 -8.52
C PHE A 692 -15.81 37.90 -9.61
N ASN A 693 -16.31 38.87 -10.37
CA ASN A 693 -17.07 38.65 -11.59
C ASN A 693 -16.09 38.49 -12.75
N ILE A 694 -16.01 37.27 -13.28
CA ILE A 694 -15.07 36.88 -14.33
C ILE A 694 -15.86 36.66 -15.61
N CYS A 695 -15.48 37.37 -16.67
CA CYS A 695 -16.08 37.25 -17.99
C CYS A 695 -15.00 36.85 -18.99
N LEU A 696 -15.01 35.59 -19.43
CA LEU A 696 -13.99 35.06 -20.33
C LEU A 696 -14.10 35.72 -21.72
N PRO A 697 -13.00 36.09 -22.38
CA PRO A 697 -13.07 36.76 -23.68
C PRO A 697 -13.59 35.84 -24.80
N HIS A 698 -13.29 34.54 -24.71
CA HIS A 698 -13.69 33.51 -25.68
C HIS A 698 -13.73 32.14 -24.98
N SER A 699 -14.26 31.12 -25.66
CA SER A 699 -14.11 29.72 -25.23
C SER A 699 -12.65 29.33 -25.05
N GLY A 700 -12.38 28.43 -24.10
CA GLY A 700 -11.03 28.01 -23.74
C GLY A 700 -10.89 27.63 -22.27
N SER A 701 -9.64 27.42 -21.85
CA SER A 701 -9.28 27.20 -20.44
C SER A 701 -8.49 28.41 -19.92
N TYR A 702 -8.79 28.84 -18.71
CA TYR A 702 -8.16 29.99 -18.06
C TYR A 702 -7.83 29.66 -16.61
N VAL A 703 -6.71 30.18 -16.10
CA VAL A 703 -6.33 30.10 -14.71
C VAL A 703 -6.63 31.43 -14.05
N PHE A 704 -7.51 31.40 -13.06
CA PHE A 704 -7.79 32.55 -12.22
C PHE A 704 -6.98 32.43 -10.92
N GLN A 705 -6.13 33.41 -10.61
CA GLN A 705 -5.27 33.38 -9.41
C GLN A 705 -5.61 34.55 -8.50
N ILE A 706 -5.54 34.32 -7.19
CA ILE A 706 -5.80 35.30 -6.14
C ILE A 706 -4.53 35.49 -5.31
N PHE A 707 -4.20 36.75 -5.04
CA PHE A 707 -3.03 37.17 -4.29
C PHE A 707 -3.43 38.14 -3.17
N GLU A 708 -2.68 38.13 -2.09
CA GLU A 708 -2.71 39.15 -1.03
C GLU A 708 -1.40 39.96 -1.13
N ASP A 709 -1.48 41.28 -0.97
CA ASP A 709 -0.36 42.19 -1.22
C ASP A 709 0.90 41.90 -0.39
N THR A 710 0.76 41.36 0.83
CA THR A 710 1.88 41.09 1.75
C THR A 710 2.35 39.63 1.72
N ILE A 711 1.42 38.68 1.61
CA ILE A 711 1.70 37.23 1.65
C ILE A 711 2.00 36.67 0.26
N GLY A 712 1.47 37.30 -0.79
CA GLY A 712 1.57 36.86 -2.18
C GLY A 712 0.46 35.88 -2.57
N TYR A 713 0.82 34.82 -3.30
CA TYR A 713 -0.14 33.86 -3.87
C TYR A 713 -0.94 33.12 -2.79
N ILE A 714 -2.26 33.00 -2.98
CA ILE A 714 -3.17 32.32 -2.04
C ILE A 714 -3.73 31.03 -2.63
N CYS A 715 -4.44 31.14 -3.75
CA CYS A 715 -5.06 30.01 -4.44
C CYS A 715 -5.37 30.36 -5.90
N ASN A 716 -5.77 29.36 -6.68
CA ASN A 716 -6.19 29.51 -8.07
C ASN A 716 -7.35 28.57 -8.43
N TYR A 717 -8.11 28.93 -9.45
CA TYR A 717 -9.13 28.07 -10.08
C TYR A 717 -8.77 27.81 -11.54
N LEU A 718 -9.21 26.66 -12.06
CA LEU A 718 -9.23 26.38 -13.49
C LEU A 718 -10.63 26.62 -14.02
N LEU A 719 -10.79 27.63 -14.88
CA LEU A 719 -12.04 27.96 -15.55
C LEU A 719 -12.03 27.36 -16.95
N THR A 720 -13.10 26.67 -17.34
CA THR A 720 -13.22 26.03 -18.64
C THR A 720 -14.53 26.39 -19.30
N CYS A 721 -14.47 26.76 -20.56
CA CYS A 721 -15.65 27.08 -21.36
C CYS A 721 -15.53 26.48 -22.76
N THR A 722 -16.51 25.67 -23.16
CA THR A 722 -16.51 24.97 -24.45
C THR A 722 -17.44 25.60 -25.48
N ASN A 723 -18.24 26.59 -25.10
CA ASN A 723 -19.21 27.23 -25.99
C ASN A 723 -18.56 28.32 -26.84
N TYR A 724 -18.48 28.15 -28.15
CA TYR A 724 -17.84 29.13 -29.04
C TYR A 724 -18.72 30.35 -29.38
N ASN A 725 -19.98 30.37 -28.90
CA ASN A 725 -20.97 31.37 -29.33
C ASN A 725 -20.96 32.66 -28.51
N PHE A 726 -20.29 32.71 -27.36
CA PHE A 726 -20.21 33.92 -26.56
C PHE A 726 -18.87 34.64 -26.80
N LYS A 727 -18.88 35.96 -26.61
CA LYS A 727 -17.68 36.80 -26.58
C LYS A 727 -17.92 37.96 -25.64
N TRP A 728 -17.31 37.92 -24.46
CA TRP A 728 -17.41 39.04 -23.52
C TRP A 728 -16.40 40.13 -23.92
N PRO A 729 -16.81 41.40 -24.02
CA PRO A 729 -15.86 42.51 -24.13
C PRO A 729 -15.10 42.71 -22.82
N PRO A 730 -13.88 43.28 -22.85
CA PRO A 730 -13.22 43.73 -21.64
C PRO A 730 -14.04 44.85 -20.98
N PHE A 731 -13.99 44.92 -19.66
CA PHE A 731 -14.43 46.08 -18.90
C PHE A 731 -13.61 47.33 -19.32
N PRO A 732 -14.17 48.55 -19.17
CA PRO A 732 -13.46 49.77 -19.53
C PRO A 732 -12.11 49.88 -18.81
N SER A 733 -11.04 50.29 -19.50
CA SER A 733 -9.70 50.44 -18.91
C SER A 733 -9.62 51.50 -17.82
N ALA A 734 -10.57 52.45 -17.83
CA ALA A 734 -10.71 53.46 -16.78
C ALA A 734 -11.27 52.88 -15.46
N LEU A 735 -11.85 51.68 -15.49
CA LEU A 735 -12.36 50.98 -14.31
C LEU A 735 -11.17 50.34 -13.57
N HIS A 736 -11.11 50.54 -12.26
CA HIS A 736 -10.06 49.96 -11.42
C HIS A 736 -10.68 49.08 -10.34
N ASN A 737 -10.05 47.93 -10.09
CA ASN A 737 -10.44 47.05 -8.99
C ASN A 737 -9.78 47.50 -7.67
N PRO A 738 -10.47 47.34 -6.52
CA PRO A 738 -11.88 46.97 -6.39
C PRO A 738 -12.83 48.06 -6.92
N VAL A 739 -13.97 47.66 -7.48
CA VAL A 739 -15.02 48.57 -7.90
C VAL A 739 -15.98 48.86 -6.75
N GLY A 740 -16.47 50.09 -6.71
CA GLY A 740 -17.39 50.57 -5.68
C GLY A 740 -16.75 51.01 -4.38
N PRO A 741 -17.58 51.39 -3.41
CA PRO A 741 -17.15 51.72 -2.05
C PRO A 741 -16.55 50.49 -1.37
N THR A 742 -15.38 50.67 -0.76
CA THR A 742 -14.65 49.64 -0.01
C THR A 742 -14.48 50.05 1.46
N PRO A 743 -14.00 49.16 2.36
CA PRO A 743 -13.62 49.54 3.72
C PRO A 743 -12.61 50.70 3.78
N GLU A 744 -11.72 50.83 2.78
CA GLU A 744 -10.80 51.97 2.66
C GLU A 744 -11.56 53.27 2.34
N THR A 745 -12.58 53.21 1.47
CA THR A 745 -13.47 54.35 1.18
C THR A 745 -14.15 54.85 2.45
N GLU A 746 -14.63 53.95 3.31
CA GLU A 746 -15.23 54.32 4.60
C GLU A 746 -14.20 54.96 5.55
N THR A 747 -12.98 54.43 5.61
CA THR A 747 -11.88 54.94 6.46
C THR A 747 -11.48 56.39 6.11
N ILE A 748 -11.65 56.77 4.84
CA ILE A 748 -11.37 58.13 4.36
C ILE A 748 -12.50 59.09 4.72
N GLY A 749 -13.70 58.58 4.99
CA GLY A 749 -14.85 59.33 5.47
C GLY A 749 -16.01 59.43 4.47
N LEU A 750 -16.02 58.62 3.41
CA LEU A 750 -17.20 58.43 2.55
C LEU A 750 -18.01 57.25 3.07
N LEU A 751 -19.05 57.54 3.84
CA LEU A 751 -19.87 56.57 4.55
C LEU A 751 -21.22 56.37 3.84
N ARG A 752 -21.88 55.23 4.12
CA ARG A 752 -23.28 54.94 3.77
C ARG A 752 -23.64 55.32 2.32
N PRO A 753 -22.97 54.74 1.31
CA PRO A 753 -23.31 54.98 -0.08
C PRO A 753 -24.77 54.58 -0.36
N SER A 754 -25.51 55.47 -1.04
CA SER A 754 -26.87 55.14 -1.54
C SER A 754 -26.90 53.93 -2.48
N HIS A 755 -25.79 53.70 -3.20
CA HIS A 755 -25.61 52.60 -4.14
C HIS A 755 -24.43 51.73 -3.67
N PRO A 756 -24.64 50.75 -2.78
CA PRO A 756 -23.57 49.85 -2.36
C PRO A 756 -23.12 48.89 -3.47
N ASN A 757 -23.99 48.63 -4.47
CA ASN A 757 -23.61 47.86 -5.66
C ASN A 757 -22.98 48.81 -6.70
N PRO A 758 -21.73 48.58 -7.13
CA PRO A 758 -21.03 49.48 -8.05
C PRO A 758 -21.47 49.41 -9.50
N ILE A 759 -22.29 48.43 -9.86
CA ILE A 759 -22.82 48.27 -11.21
C ILE A 759 -24.23 48.86 -11.23
N ILE A 760 -24.41 49.94 -11.98
CA ILE A 760 -25.67 50.69 -12.08
C ILE A 760 -26.18 50.56 -13.51
N GLU A 761 -27.35 49.95 -13.66
CA GLU A 761 -28.10 49.95 -14.92
C GLU A 761 -29.06 51.15 -14.91
N SER A 762 -28.90 52.07 -15.86
CA SER A 762 -29.72 53.28 -15.96
C SER A 762 -30.54 53.27 -17.26
N GLU A 763 -31.87 53.20 -17.12
CA GLU A 763 -32.79 53.18 -18.27
C GLU A 763 -32.90 54.55 -18.97
N ASN A 764 -32.83 55.64 -18.20
CA ASN A 764 -32.96 56.99 -18.72
C ASN A 764 -31.60 57.70 -18.87
N GLY A 765 -30.49 57.05 -18.52
CA GLY A 765 -29.15 57.64 -18.58
C GLY A 765 -28.84 58.65 -17.49
N CYS A 766 -29.63 58.71 -16.42
CA CYS A 766 -29.36 59.49 -15.22
C CYS A 766 -29.22 58.58 -14.00
N CYS A 767 -28.37 58.97 -13.05
CA CYS A 767 -28.38 58.40 -11.71
C CYS A 767 -27.86 59.41 -10.68
N THR A 768 -28.18 59.21 -9.41
CA THR A 768 -27.69 60.07 -8.32
C THR A 768 -27.13 59.19 -7.22
N ILE A 769 -25.86 59.41 -6.89
CA ILE A 769 -25.13 58.64 -5.87
C ILE A 769 -24.82 59.57 -4.71
N ASN A 770 -25.33 59.20 -3.54
CA ASN A 770 -25.13 59.94 -2.30
C ASN A 770 -24.13 59.22 -1.38
N PHE A 771 -23.33 60.00 -0.66
CA PHE A 771 -22.49 59.56 0.45
C PHE A 771 -22.73 60.45 1.67
N GLU A 772 -22.71 59.87 2.87
CA GLU A 772 -22.53 60.62 4.12
C GLU A 772 -21.04 60.90 4.32
N LEU A 773 -20.72 62.12 4.74
CA LEU A 773 -19.34 62.56 4.93
C LEU A 773 -19.01 62.53 6.42
N GLU A 774 -17.99 61.78 6.86
CA GLU A 774 -17.59 61.81 8.27
C GLU A 774 -16.98 63.17 8.67
N ARG A 775 -16.33 63.82 7.71
CA ARG A 775 -15.61 65.08 7.83
C ARG A 775 -15.75 65.87 6.54
N ASP A 776 -15.33 67.13 6.57
CA ASP A 776 -15.35 67.93 5.35
C ASP A 776 -14.32 67.42 4.32
N LEU A 777 -14.80 66.85 3.21
CA LEU A 777 -13.98 66.26 2.15
C LEU A 777 -14.18 67.03 0.84
N CYS A 778 -13.07 67.27 0.13
CA CYS A 778 -13.11 67.83 -1.22
C CYS A 778 -13.29 66.70 -2.23
N VAL A 779 -14.53 66.45 -2.62
CA VAL A 779 -14.90 65.42 -3.60
C VAL A 779 -14.92 66.04 -5.00
N PHE A 780 -14.44 65.28 -6.00
CA PHE A 780 -14.40 65.68 -7.40
C PHE A 780 -14.75 64.48 -8.30
N PRO A 781 -16.04 64.29 -8.63
CA PRO A 781 -16.47 63.21 -9.50
C PRO A 781 -16.10 63.48 -10.96
N THR A 782 -15.77 62.42 -11.70
CA THR A 782 -15.48 62.51 -13.14
C THR A 782 -16.06 61.30 -13.87
N LEU A 783 -16.66 61.52 -15.04
CA LEU A 783 -17.19 60.45 -15.88
C LEU A 783 -16.23 60.14 -17.02
N HIS A 784 -15.94 58.85 -17.23
CA HIS A 784 -15.04 58.35 -18.26
C HIS A 784 -15.76 57.33 -19.15
N SER A 785 -15.44 57.28 -20.43
CA SER A 785 -15.89 56.23 -21.35
C SER A 785 -14.94 56.15 -22.55
N GLU A 786 -14.71 54.93 -23.04
CA GLU A 786 -13.94 54.69 -24.27
C GLU A 786 -14.83 54.72 -25.51
N LYS A 787 -16.06 54.19 -25.38
CA LYS A 787 -17.00 54.01 -26.48
C LYS A 787 -18.43 54.25 -25.96
N PRO A 788 -18.99 55.45 -26.19
CA PRO A 788 -18.41 56.58 -26.93
C PRO A 788 -17.40 57.38 -26.09
N PRO A 789 -16.35 57.95 -26.69
CA PRO A 789 -15.37 58.74 -25.96
C PRO A 789 -15.99 60.03 -25.43
N ILE A 790 -15.65 60.39 -24.19
CA ILE A 790 -16.00 61.70 -23.62
C ILE A 790 -14.98 62.73 -24.10
N THR A 791 -15.45 63.92 -24.48
CA THR A 791 -14.57 65.03 -24.92
C THR A 791 -13.65 65.44 -23.75
N PRO A 792 -12.32 65.49 -23.95
CA PRO A 792 -11.40 65.91 -22.91
C PRO A 792 -11.77 67.25 -22.30
N GLY A 793 -11.76 67.34 -20.97
CA GLY A 793 -12.17 68.53 -20.22
C GLY A 793 -13.67 68.65 -19.97
N THR A 794 -14.49 67.69 -20.40
CA THR A 794 -15.95 67.65 -20.11
C THR A 794 -16.36 66.54 -19.13
N GLU A 795 -15.42 65.71 -18.68
CA GLU A 795 -15.63 64.55 -17.79
C GLU A 795 -16.33 64.94 -16.49
N HIS A 796 -15.92 66.06 -15.90
CA HIS A 796 -16.47 66.61 -14.67
C HIS A 796 -17.79 67.38 -14.88
N ARG A 797 -18.16 67.66 -16.14
CA ARG A 797 -19.41 68.35 -16.49
C ARG A 797 -20.57 67.40 -16.76
N TYR A 798 -20.32 66.10 -16.91
CA TYR A 798 -21.39 65.07 -16.90
C TYR A 798 -21.75 64.62 -15.48
N THR A 799 -21.09 65.20 -14.49
CA THR A 799 -21.37 65.04 -13.07
C THR A 799 -21.68 66.39 -12.45
N PHE A 800 -22.53 66.44 -11.44
CA PHE A 800 -22.75 67.65 -10.64
C PHE A 800 -22.87 67.28 -9.18
N GLN A 801 -22.23 68.06 -8.32
CA GLN A 801 -22.20 67.77 -6.88
C GLN A 801 -22.94 68.83 -6.08
N MET A 802 -23.73 68.38 -5.11
CA MET A 802 -24.44 69.24 -4.17
C MET A 802 -24.23 68.74 -2.75
N HIS A 803 -23.88 69.63 -1.81
CA HIS A 803 -23.82 69.25 -0.41
C HIS A 803 -25.13 69.61 0.29
N LYS A 804 -25.71 68.63 0.99
CA LYS A 804 -26.85 68.80 1.87
C LYS A 804 -26.47 68.33 3.26
N GLN A 805 -26.29 69.28 4.18
CA GLN A 805 -25.82 69.01 5.55
C GLN A 805 -24.51 68.19 5.53
N ASN A 806 -24.57 66.94 6.01
CA ASN A 806 -23.45 66.03 6.09
C ASN A 806 -23.43 64.99 4.95
N THR A 807 -24.17 65.24 3.86
CA THR A 807 -24.24 64.35 2.70
C THR A 807 -23.82 65.08 1.43
N ILE A 808 -23.16 64.37 0.54
CA ILE A 808 -22.88 64.82 -0.83
C ILE A 808 -23.73 64.01 -1.80
N GLU A 809 -24.42 64.71 -2.70
CA GLU A 809 -25.17 64.12 -3.80
C GLU A 809 -24.37 64.30 -5.09
N ILE A 810 -24.06 63.20 -5.77
CA ILE A 810 -23.36 63.18 -7.06
C ILE A 810 -24.37 62.80 -8.13
N MET A 811 -24.83 63.79 -8.89
CA MET A 811 -25.70 63.60 -10.04
C MET A 811 -24.87 63.23 -11.27
N VAL A 812 -25.30 62.23 -12.03
CA VAL A 812 -24.63 61.78 -13.25
C VAL A 812 -25.63 61.82 -14.40
N ARG A 813 -25.17 62.30 -15.55
CA ARG A 813 -25.91 62.35 -16.82
C ARG A 813 -25.07 61.74 -17.93
N LEU A 814 -25.58 60.70 -18.56
CA LEU A 814 -24.88 60.02 -19.65
C LEU A 814 -25.13 60.75 -20.98
N PRO A 815 -24.07 61.05 -21.76
CA PRO A 815 -24.23 61.73 -23.04
C PRO A 815 -24.99 60.89 -24.08
N CYS A 816 -24.88 59.56 -23.99
CA CYS A 816 -25.67 58.62 -24.79
C CYS A 816 -25.64 57.21 -24.21
N ALA A 817 -26.28 56.26 -24.90
CA ALA A 817 -26.20 54.83 -24.57
C ALA A 817 -24.74 54.34 -24.61
N GLY A 818 -24.33 53.57 -23.61
CA GLY A 818 -22.98 53.06 -23.48
C GLY A 818 -22.64 52.60 -22.07
N THR A 819 -21.36 52.28 -21.88
CA THR A 819 -20.77 51.87 -20.61
C THR A 819 -19.80 52.96 -20.15
N TYR A 820 -20.02 53.47 -18.94
CA TYR A 820 -19.29 54.59 -18.38
C TYR A 820 -18.70 54.23 -17.03
N VAL A 821 -17.58 54.86 -16.68
CA VAL A 821 -16.92 54.75 -15.38
C VAL A 821 -17.02 56.09 -14.67
N LEU A 822 -17.80 56.14 -13.60
CA LEU A 822 -17.77 57.28 -12.68
C LEU A 822 -16.63 57.05 -11.68
N ARG A 823 -15.66 57.96 -11.61
CA ARG A 823 -14.65 57.98 -10.55
C ARG A 823 -15.00 59.03 -9.52
N VAL A 824 -15.04 58.64 -8.26
CA VAL A 824 -15.20 59.55 -7.13
C VAL A 824 -13.82 59.83 -6.57
N ASN A 825 -13.27 61.00 -6.91
CA ASN A 825 -11.95 61.41 -6.46
C ASN A 825 -12.06 62.28 -5.21
N ILE A 826 -11.09 62.18 -4.31
CA ILE A 826 -10.98 63.03 -3.12
C ILE A 826 -9.59 63.63 -3.06
N MET A 827 -9.49 64.88 -2.61
CA MET A 827 -8.23 65.50 -2.23
C MET A 827 -7.99 65.29 -0.72
N PRO A 828 -6.99 64.48 -0.31
CA PRO A 828 -6.65 64.31 1.10
C PRO A 828 -6.16 65.61 1.74
N ASN A 829 -6.39 65.76 3.06
CA ASN A 829 -5.82 66.88 3.83
C ASN A 829 -4.28 66.82 3.72
N ASN A 830 -3.66 67.90 3.23
CA ASN A 830 -2.22 68.04 2.92
C ASN A 830 -1.75 67.51 1.56
N SER A 831 -2.66 67.26 0.61
CA SER A 831 -2.33 66.97 -0.79
C SER A 831 -2.75 68.13 -1.70
N THR A 832 -2.05 68.31 -2.82
CA THR A 832 -2.49 69.17 -3.94
C THR A 832 -3.12 68.36 -5.08
N GLU A 833 -3.13 67.03 -4.98
CA GLU A 833 -3.61 66.12 -6.01
C GLU A 833 -4.82 65.31 -5.55
N TYR A 834 -5.76 65.12 -6.48
CA TYR A 834 -6.91 64.24 -6.31
C TYR A 834 -6.52 62.78 -6.47
N THR A 835 -7.05 61.93 -5.61
CA THR A 835 -6.88 60.48 -5.66
C THR A 835 -8.24 59.81 -5.79
N SER A 836 -8.36 58.83 -6.69
CA SER A 836 -9.61 58.07 -6.89
C SER A 836 -9.87 57.18 -5.68
N GLN A 837 -11.03 57.35 -5.02
CA GLN A 837 -11.38 56.61 -3.80
C GLN A 837 -12.33 55.45 -4.03
N CYS A 838 -13.21 55.58 -5.02
CA CYS A 838 -14.01 54.48 -5.55
C CYS A 838 -14.43 54.81 -6.98
N ASN A 839 -14.91 53.79 -7.69
CA ASN A 839 -15.48 53.97 -9.02
C ASN A 839 -16.76 53.13 -9.20
N TYR A 840 -17.62 53.56 -10.10
CA TYR A 840 -18.87 52.87 -10.46
C TYR A 840 -18.88 52.59 -11.95
N LEU A 841 -19.41 51.43 -12.31
CA LEU A 841 -19.71 51.07 -13.69
C LEU A 841 -21.18 51.40 -13.97
N ILE A 842 -21.44 52.33 -14.87
CA ILE A 842 -22.78 52.78 -15.21
C ILE A 842 -23.07 52.37 -16.65
N ASN A 843 -24.09 51.54 -16.84
CA ASN A 843 -24.52 51.05 -18.13
C ASN A 843 -25.85 51.66 -18.53
N SER A 844 -26.01 51.97 -19.81
CA SER A 844 -27.31 52.27 -20.40
C SER A 844 -27.39 51.70 -21.80
N THR A 845 -28.40 50.85 -22.05
CA THR A 845 -28.68 50.28 -23.37
C THR A 845 -29.67 51.13 -24.17
N ASN A 846 -30.28 52.14 -23.55
CA ASN A 846 -31.32 52.94 -24.17
C ASN A 846 -30.73 53.98 -25.14
N THR A 847 -30.88 53.73 -26.44
CA THR A 847 -30.37 54.61 -27.51
C THR A 847 -31.04 56.00 -27.57
N SER A 848 -32.13 56.21 -26.82
CA SER A 848 -32.76 57.52 -26.67
C SER A 848 -32.03 58.43 -25.66
N VAL A 849 -31.12 57.89 -24.85
CA VAL A 849 -30.34 58.69 -23.89
C VAL A 849 -29.50 59.70 -24.64
N LYS A 850 -29.69 61.00 -24.33
CA LYS A 850 -28.94 62.13 -24.86
C LYS A 850 -28.97 63.31 -23.88
N TRP A 851 -28.22 63.22 -22.78
CA TRP A 851 -28.20 64.31 -21.82
C TRP A 851 -27.12 65.35 -22.13
N PRO A 852 -27.43 66.65 -22.05
CA PRO A 852 -26.41 67.68 -22.06
C PRO A 852 -25.58 67.61 -20.77
N VAL A 853 -24.37 68.15 -20.85
CA VAL A 853 -23.55 68.45 -19.67
C VAL A 853 -24.31 69.36 -18.69
N PHE A 854 -23.98 69.28 -17.41
CA PHE A 854 -24.34 70.26 -16.38
C PHE A 854 -23.64 71.62 -16.64
N PRO A 855 -24.13 72.73 -16.03
CA PRO A 855 -23.41 74.00 -16.06
C PRO A 855 -22.00 73.85 -15.48
N LEU A 856 -21.06 74.61 -16.02
CA LEU A 856 -19.71 74.69 -15.47
C LEU A 856 -19.77 75.46 -14.15
N ALA A 857 -19.45 74.80 -13.04
CA ALA A 857 -19.29 75.44 -11.73
C ALA A 857 -17.87 75.99 -11.56
N TYR A 858 -17.76 77.24 -11.09
CA TYR A 858 -16.48 77.86 -10.77
C TYR A 858 -16.04 77.56 -9.34
N GLU A 859 -14.78 77.86 -8.98
CA GLU A 859 -14.24 77.68 -7.63
C GLU A 859 -15.03 78.43 -6.53
N SER A 860 -15.72 79.50 -6.91
CA SER A 860 -16.62 80.28 -6.05
C SER A 860 -17.95 79.57 -5.74
N TRP A 861 -18.25 78.42 -6.38
CA TRP A 861 -19.40 77.60 -6.05
C TRP A 861 -19.24 76.99 -4.66
N ALA A 862 -19.87 77.63 -3.67
CA ALA A 862 -19.73 77.23 -2.27
C ALA A 862 -20.52 75.95 -1.96
N LYS A 863 -20.04 75.17 -0.98
CA LYS A 863 -20.62 73.87 -0.60
C LYS A 863 -22.11 73.96 -0.23
N ASN A 864 -22.53 75.03 0.43
CA ASN A 864 -23.92 75.23 0.85
C ASN A 864 -24.84 75.80 -0.25
N PHE A 865 -24.37 75.87 -1.51
CA PHE A 865 -25.18 76.29 -2.64
C PHE A 865 -25.93 75.09 -3.24
N GLU A 866 -27.16 75.32 -3.66
CA GLU A 866 -28.04 74.32 -4.26
C GLU A 866 -28.52 74.82 -5.62
N LEU A 867 -28.35 74.05 -6.69
CA LEU A 867 -28.92 74.34 -8.00
C LEU A 867 -30.17 73.48 -8.20
N VAL A 868 -31.33 74.10 -8.40
CA VAL A 868 -32.58 73.38 -8.69
C VAL A 868 -32.84 73.40 -10.19
N GLU A 869 -32.85 74.58 -10.82
CA GLU A 869 -33.05 74.76 -12.26
C GLU A 869 -32.26 75.98 -12.78
N PRO A 870 -31.82 76.00 -14.05
CA PRO A 870 -31.76 74.88 -14.98
C PRO A 870 -30.53 74.01 -14.70
N LEU A 871 -30.70 72.69 -14.73
CA LEU A 871 -29.59 71.73 -14.61
C LEU A 871 -28.87 71.49 -15.94
N ASP A 872 -29.51 71.81 -17.06
CA ASP A 872 -28.93 71.67 -18.39
C ASP A 872 -27.91 72.78 -18.60
N GLY A 873 -26.64 72.41 -18.74
CA GLY A 873 -25.54 73.34 -19.02
C GLY A 873 -25.53 73.86 -20.45
N VAL A 874 -26.40 73.32 -21.31
CA VAL A 874 -26.68 73.81 -22.67
C VAL A 874 -28.13 74.26 -22.69
N LEU A 875 -28.33 75.56 -22.87
CA LEU A 875 -29.63 76.21 -22.86
C LEU A 875 -30.09 76.50 -24.30
N PRO A 876 -31.40 76.44 -24.59
CA PRO A 876 -31.92 76.73 -25.93
C PRO A 876 -31.74 78.21 -26.29
N GLU A 877 -31.37 78.48 -27.54
CA GLU A 877 -31.30 79.84 -28.08
C GLU A 877 -32.70 80.49 -28.10
N LYS A 878 -32.73 81.82 -27.95
CA LYS A 878 -33.94 82.66 -28.08
C LYS A 878 -35.13 82.23 -27.22
N SER A 879 -34.85 81.69 -26.05
CA SER A 879 -35.85 81.10 -25.17
C SER A 879 -35.81 81.71 -23.76
N PRO A 880 -36.96 81.87 -23.08
CA PRO A 880 -36.97 82.20 -21.67
C PRO A 880 -36.56 80.98 -20.85
N VAL A 881 -35.52 81.12 -20.03
CA VAL A 881 -35.02 80.06 -19.14
C VAL A 881 -35.23 80.47 -17.70
N TYR A 882 -35.86 79.59 -16.92
CA TYR A 882 -36.09 79.79 -15.49
C TYR A 882 -34.88 79.33 -14.68
N PHE A 883 -34.43 80.19 -13.77
CA PHE A 883 -33.35 79.93 -12.83
C PHE A 883 -33.93 79.86 -11.43
N LYS A 884 -33.56 78.81 -10.69
CA LYS A 884 -33.89 78.56 -9.29
C LYS A 884 -32.68 77.94 -8.60
N LEU A 885 -32.09 78.69 -7.67
CA LEU A 885 -30.95 78.24 -6.89
C LEU A 885 -30.98 78.79 -5.46
N ARG A 886 -30.46 78.02 -4.51
CA ARG A 886 -30.30 78.43 -3.11
C ARG A 886 -28.87 78.86 -2.89
N VAL A 887 -28.69 80.12 -2.51
CA VAL A 887 -27.36 80.73 -2.36
C VAL A 887 -27.36 81.54 -1.06
N PRO A 888 -27.23 80.88 0.11
CA PRO A 888 -27.31 81.56 1.40
C PRO A 888 -26.13 82.52 1.61
N GLY A 889 -26.39 83.64 2.30
CA GLY A 889 -25.34 84.59 2.73
C GLY A 889 -24.92 85.63 1.69
N VAL A 890 -25.48 85.62 0.48
CA VAL A 890 -25.23 86.63 -0.56
C VAL A 890 -26.22 87.79 -0.47
N GLU A 891 -25.84 88.95 -1.01
CA GLU A 891 -26.67 90.16 -1.07
C GLU A 891 -27.63 90.13 -2.27
N SER A 892 -27.12 89.70 -3.43
CA SER A 892 -27.88 89.57 -4.67
C SER A 892 -27.31 88.47 -5.55
N VAL A 893 -28.17 87.89 -6.39
CA VAL A 893 -27.80 86.95 -7.45
C VAL A 893 -28.32 87.50 -8.77
N LEU A 894 -27.48 87.50 -9.79
CA LEU A 894 -27.87 87.95 -11.13
C LEU A 894 -27.42 86.96 -12.19
N VAL A 895 -28.20 86.87 -13.26
CA VAL A 895 -27.88 86.09 -14.46
C VAL A 895 -27.42 87.07 -15.54
N LYS A 896 -26.13 87.01 -15.89
CA LYS A 896 -25.50 87.82 -16.93
C LYS A 896 -25.61 87.11 -18.27
N ALA A 897 -26.44 87.67 -19.15
CA ALA A 897 -26.51 87.34 -20.57
C ALA A 897 -26.02 88.56 -21.38
N LYS A 898 -26.70 88.94 -22.47
CA LYS A 898 -26.48 90.24 -23.12
C LYS A 898 -26.78 91.42 -22.19
N ASN A 899 -27.82 91.27 -21.37
CA ASN A 899 -28.17 92.18 -20.28
C ASN A 899 -28.06 91.42 -18.95
N ASP A 900 -27.88 92.16 -17.85
CA ASP A 900 -27.88 91.61 -16.48
C ASP A 900 -29.33 91.46 -15.99
N PHE A 901 -29.70 90.25 -15.54
CA PHE A 901 -31.04 89.93 -15.03
C PHE A 901 -30.97 89.56 -13.54
N PRO A 902 -31.38 90.43 -12.61
CA PRO A 902 -31.38 90.11 -11.19
C PRO A 902 -32.45 89.06 -10.85
N LEU A 903 -32.11 88.11 -9.99
CA LEU A 903 -33.05 87.11 -9.45
C LEU A 903 -33.72 87.65 -8.18
N SER A 904 -34.94 87.19 -7.91
CA SER A 904 -35.70 87.55 -6.72
C SER A 904 -35.58 86.48 -5.64
N LEU A 905 -35.35 86.87 -4.39
CA LEU A 905 -35.31 85.93 -3.27
C LEU A 905 -36.73 85.58 -2.82
N SER A 906 -37.09 84.31 -2.89
CA SER A 906 -38.38 83.79 -2.42
C SER A 906 -38.41 83.59 -0.91
N GLU A 907 -39.61 83.49 -0.32
CA GLU A 907 -39.82 83.27 1.13
C GLU A 907 -39.20 81.94 1.61
N THR A 908 -39.05 80.97 0.71
CA THR A 908 -38.43 79.66 0.99
C THR A 908 -36.90 79.67 0.89
N GLY A 909 -36.31 80.84 0.59
CA GLY A 909 -34.86 81.06 0.56
C GLY A 909 -34.19 80.74 -0.78
N TYR A 910 -34.95 80.60 -1.87
CA TYR A 910 -34.43 80.37 -3.23
C TYR A 910 -34.39 81.67 -4.02
N TRP A 911 -33.33 81.89 -4.79
CA TRP A 911 -33.24 82.94 -5.79
C TRP A 911 -33.85 82.44 -7.09
N GLU A 912 -34.88 83.13 -7.57
CA GLU A 912 -35.74 82.71 -8.67
C GLU A 912 -35.95 83.82 -9.70
N GLY A 913 -36.01 83.46 -10.98
CA GLY A 913 -36.28 84.42 -12.06
C GLY A 913 -36.02 83.86 -13.45
N THR A 914 -36.53 84.55 -14.47
CA THR A 914 -36.41 84.11 -15.87
C THR A 914 -35.47 85.03 -16.64
N CYS A 915 -34.51 84.45 -17.36
CA CYS A 915 -33.57 85.15 -18.23
C CYS A 915 -33.76 84.70 -19.69
N ASN A 916 -33.73 85.63 -20.64
CA ASN A 916 -33.81 85.32 -22.07
C ASN A 916 -32.41 85.09 -22.66
N THR A 917 -32.25 84.03 -23.43
CA THR A 917 -30.96 83.61 -24.01
C THR A 917 -30.57 84.31 -25.34
N ASN A 918 -31.21 85.44 -25.68
CA ASN A 918 -31.01 86.14 -26.95
C ASN A 918 -29.58 86.68 -27.14
N ASP A 919 -29.00 86.47 -28.32
CA ASP A 919 -27.72 87.05 -28.80
C ASP A 919 -26.52 86.85 -27.84
N CYS A 920 -26.48 85.76 -27.07
CA CYS A 920 -25.36 85.46 -26.17
C CYS A 920 -24.89 84.02 -26.35
N LYS A 921 -23.57 83.80 -26.34
CA LYS A 921 -22.96 82.46 -26.47
C LYS A 921 -22.90 81.73 -25.13
N TYR A 922 -22.71 82.49 -24.05
CA TYR A 922 -22.61 82.00 -22.68
C TYR A 922 -23.48 82.84 -21.77
N ILE A 923 -24.05 82.18 -20.76
CA ILE A 923 -24.79 82.81 -19.67
C ILE A 923 -24.06 82.51 -18.37
N TYR A 924 -23.89 83.53 -17.54
CA TYR A 924 -23.19 83.40 -16.27
C TYR A 924 -24.11 83.71 -15.11
N VAL A 925 -24.02 82.94 -14.03
CA VAL A 925 -24.66 83.28 -12.76
C VAL A 925 -23.60 83.93 -11.87
N ILE A 926 -23.88 85.12 -11.38
CA ILE A 926 -22.97 85.95 -10.59
C ILE A 926 -23.61 86.23 -9.24
N VAL A 927 -22.82 86.12 -8.17
CA VAL A 927 -23.23 86.46 -6.81
C VAL A 927 -22.45 87.67 -6.31
N CYS A 928 -23.12 88.50 -5.52
CA CYS A 928 -22.52 89.62 -4.79
C CYS A 928 -22.61 89.33 -3.29
N HIS A 929 -21.49 89.38 -2.57
CA HIS A 929 -21.45 89.06 -1.15
C HIS A 929 -21.73 90.28 -0.27
N LYS A 930 -22.52 90.11 0.80
CA LYS A 930 -22.85 91.19 1.76
C LYS A 930 -21.63 91.85 2.40
N ALA A 931 -20.54 91.09 2.57
CA ALA A 931 -19.30 91.58 3.17
C ALA A 931 -18.40 92.36 2.18
N GLN A 932 -18.62 92.22 0.87
CA GLN A 932 -17.83 92.86 -0.18
C GLN A 932 -18.75 93.22 -1.37
N PRO A 933 -19.52 94.32 -1.29
CA PRO A 933 -20.58 94.65 -2.26
C PRO A 933 -20.08 94.88 -3.71
N HIS A 934 -18.77 95.09 -3.88
CA HIS A 934 -18.14 95.29 -5.20
C HIS A 934 -17.51 94.01 -5.79
N SER A 935 -17.44 92.91 -5.01
CA SER A 935 -16.98 91.62 -5.53
C SER A 935 -18.10 90.96 -6.31
N ARG A 936 -17.82 90.60 -7.57
CA ARG A 936 -18.72 89.86 -8.46
C ARG A 936 -18.10 88.50 -8.74
N ASP A 937 -18.60 87.48 -8.05
CA ASP A 937 -18.10 86.12 -8.20
C ASP A 937 -18.97 85.34 -9.19
N TYR A 938 -18.36 84.90 -10.28
CA TYR A 938 -19.01 84.02 -11.27
C TYR A 938 -19.10 82.63 -10.66
N ILE A 939 -20.30 82.09 -10.46
CA ILE A 939 -20.50 80.80 -9.78
C ILE A 939 -20.89 79.67 -10.75
N LEU A 940 -21.60 79.99 -11.84
CA LEU A 940 -21.99 79.03 -12.88
C LEU A 940 -21.84 79.65 -14.27
N GLN A 941 -21.54 78.80 -15.26
CA GLN A 941 -21.56 79.14 -16.68
C GLN A 941 -22.38 78.11 -17.46
N TYR A 942 -23.26 78.62 -18.32
CA TYR A 942 -24.07 77.88 -19.28
C TYR A 942 -23.65 78.23 -20.70
N GLN A 943 -23.78 77.28 -21.62
CA GLN A 943 -23.63 77.50 -23.06
C GLN A 943 -25.02 77.66 -23.69
N VAL A 944 -25.16 78.54 -24.67
CA VAL A 944 -26.38 78.67 -25.47
C VAL A 944 -26.12 78.02 -26.84
N ASP A 945 -27.01 77.12 -27.26
CA ASP A 945 -26.91 76.43 -28.56
C ASP A 945 -28.30 76.34 -29.23
N ASN A 946 -28.29 76.28 -30.55
CA ASN A 946 -29.48 76.20 -31.42
C ASN A 946 -29.85 74.74 -31.77
N ARG A 947 -29.10 73.77 -31.22
CA ARG A 947 -29.34 72.33 -31.43
C ARG A 947 -30.21 71.77 -30.29
N GLN A 948 -31.53 71.89 -30.42
CA GLN A 948 -32.44 70.92 -29.80
C GLN A 948 -32.78 69.83 -30.79
#